data_AF-A0A8J8DXB9-F1
#
_entry.id   AF-A0A8J8DXB9-F1
#
_cell.length_a   1.000
_cell.length_b   1.000
_cell.length_c   1.000
_cell.angle_alpha   90.00
_cell.angle_beta   90.00
_cell.angle_gamma   90.00
#
_symmetry.space_group_name_H-M   'P 1'
#
loop_
_entity.id
_entity.type
_entity.pdbx_description
1 polymer ?
#
loop_
_entity_poly.entity_id
_entity_poly.type
_entity_poly.pdbx_seq_one_letter_code
_entity_poly.pdbx_strand_id
1 'polypeptide(L)'
;MSKMDKIVAYLKKFYEKRQEGARGFYISVSNAVWSDIFVSFEELEQGKLPLNEGWLKSADIYHSIFTFRTGEGRKAENAIPKTSYLVFDIEKSGHEEASNEEIQKVAKELIEYFEKRGIDVAIKLSGRGIHLYIAVELDLNKKEHFELYKNIREYINAILPQGWHSDNINDFARVVRVPYSRNMKNNKLVLWFNKDISELREIEFEKLWEIYQELKELHEKEQRAKRETEKEFTEDGVLEFDELKLDELAKELALLWKDYWVTGVRHYLSLTLAGFIRKNTALNEEQAVELFSKFIQLVGDEEEKDRIRAVSDTYSKREIASVSILIRKGDDNKYELTGVGKTLASVLRVSDEEMVERLVKLFEDTLELMRKYSVAKLKRSLIGRVWIKKGKTKMVAIEVYRDRVVVATYKRFPDTLERVEEEVVINASLRLLDARLLISDNEQQALFTLKVSNDKLKNILIEQKDIEEIAKTLIKVGVSLAKNKSELVRVVQATIFILMKAFNIEFDYIHTAFDVWFDERYYITNAYINPETNSIIDVDKYIRTAQLSDFVKFIEILNDISDDGLLLAFSGQIMSTPFTFETQLKPLLWLWSYSPGIGKSTLTSKLLRRLFLIEPKTQDALGSEHTIYRFLRMTENRLPVVIDDVTSIPASFAGILKSYGTGNEYFYRGTGNIRKDIKFRTRATLIITANSPFRAGDDAVMSRIINVHIQDYIFKHSDTTKLIKEIPYGLGYAVYGLIVDEMNRRGRRFSDYVELFANTITADIDYRRKLIWGQLLTGFSLLYSVVKRIYDETGIPELGDFIRRAERILNEDYNKIIEEFDVRSTDDEIVVEAVEKLIANANLFDKDKKSVFITIEDFALLKRSYEPLANFTSLWALQKQLEKLASDYGIKDRVAYRTTIQAGVRTVGVIKINIEAFKELKKKVEQASWDELDWEIHEIISEVM
;
A
#
# COMPACT_ATOMS: atom_id res chain seq x y z
N MET A 1 -3.71 -35.94 -35.07
CA MET A 1 -3.25 -34.55 -34.94
C MET A 1 -2.06 -34.50 -34.00
N SER A 2 -0.94 -33.96 -34.51
CA SER A 2 0.22 -33.58 -33.71
C SER A 2 -0.17 -32.52 -32.65
N LYS A 3 0.68 -32.29 -31.64
CA LYS A 3 0.44 -31.18 -30.68
C LYS A 3 0.37 -29.84 -31.39
N MET A 4 1.19 -29.64 -32.42
CA MET A 4 1.18 -28.42 -33.23
C MET A 4 -0.15 -28.26 -33.96
N ASP A 5 -0.68 -29.33 -34.57
CA ASP A 5 -1.97 -29.27 -35.27
C ASP A 5 -3.10 -28.86 -34.33
N LYS A 6 -3.08 -29.35 -33.08
CA LYS A 6 -4.06 -28.97 -32.06
C LYS A 6 -3.95 -27.50 -31.65
N ILE A 7 -2.72 -26.98 -31.55
CA ILE A 7 -2.47 -25.56 -31.27
C ILE A 7 -2.93 -24.69 -32.43
N VAL A 8 -2.61 -25.06 -33.67
CA VAL A 8 -3.04 -24.36 -34.88
C VAL A 8 -4.56 -24.34 -34.96
N ALA A 9 -5.22 -25.49 -34.75
CA ALA A 9 -6.69 -25.58 -34.75
C ALA A 9 -7.33 -24.68 -33.69
N TYR A 10 -6.78 -24.69 -32.47
CA TYR A 10 -7.21 -23.80 -31.39
C TYR A 10 -7.07 -22.32 -31.76
N LEU A 11 -5.89 -21.89 -32.25
CA LEU A 11 -5.64 -20.50 -32.59
C LEU A 11 -6.49 -20.05 -33.78
N LYS A 12 -6.68 -20.91 -34.80
CA LYS A 12 -7.61 -20.66 -35.91
C LYS A 12 -9.02 -20.38 -35.41
N LYS A 13 -9.52 -21.20 -34.46
CA LYS A 13 -10.84 -20.98 -33.88
C LYS A 13 -10.90 -19.70 -33.04
N PHE A 14 -9.92 -19.46 -32.17
CA PHE A 14 -9.89 -18.28 -31.29
C PHE A 14 -9.89 -16.97 -32.09
N TYR A 15 -9.25 -16.96 -33.27
CA TYR A 15 -9.20 -15.80 -34.15
C TYR A 15 -10.03 -15.93 -35.42
N GLU A 16 -11.06 -16.79 -35.44
CA GLU A 16 -11.93 -16.98 -36.61
C GLU A 16 -12.70 -15.69 -36.93
N LYS A 17 -13.22 -15.02 -35.89
CA LYS A 17 -13.86 -13.70 -35.97
C LYS A 17 -12.81 -12.58 -35.97
N ARG A 18 -12.03 -12.50 -37.05
CA ARG A 18 -11.00 -11.46 -37.18
C ARG A 18 -11.64 -10.07 -37.19
N GLN A 19 -11.09 -9.18 -36.39
CA GLN A 19 -11.53 -7.79 -36.34
C GLN A 19 -11.11 -7.04 -37.60
N GLU A 20 -11.96 -6.11 -38.03
CA GLU A 20 -11.65 -5.23 -39.16
C GLU A 20 -10.35 -4.45 -38.91
N GLY A 21 -9.41 -4.54 -39.86
CA GLY A 21 -8.09 -3.93 -39.78
C GLY A 21 -7.04 -4.73 -38.97
N ALA A 22 -7.38 -5.89 -38.43
CA ALA A 22 -6.45 -6.76 -37.73
C ALA A 22 -5.52 -7.47 -38.72
N ARG A 23 -4.20 -7.42 -38.48
CA ARG A 23 -3.19 -8.08 -39.34
C ARG A 23 -2.68 -9.39 -38.74
N GLY A 24 -2.75 -9.54 -37.43
CA GLY A 24 -2.27 -10.72 -36.72
C GLY A 24 -2.41 -10.61 -35.21
N PHE A 25 -1.66 -11.46 -34.51
CA PHE A 25 -1.63 -11.55 -33.06
C PHE A 25 -0.22 -11.87 -32.58
N TYR A 26 0.02 -11.79 -31.26
CA TYR A 26 1.31 -12.14 -30.69
C TYR A 26 1.27 -13.51 -30.03
N ILE A 27 2.30 -14.32 -30.28
CA ILE A 27 2.66 -15.48 -29.48
C ILE A 27 3.84 -15.09 -28.61
N SER A 28 3.68 -15.18 -27.29
CA SER A 28 4.77 -14.96 -26.34
C SER A 28 5.36 -16.29 -25.92
N VAL A 29 6.65 -16.47 -26.12
CA VAL A 29 7.41 -17.65 -25.67
C VAL A 29 8.28 -17.23 -24.50
N SER A 30 8.20 -17.97 -23.38
CA SER A 30 8.97 -17.70 -22.17
C SER A 30 9.77 -18.94 -21.77
N ASN A 31 11.08 -18.89 -22.03
CA ASN A 31 12.10 -19.87 -21.65
C ASN A 31 13.26 -19.16 -20.90
N ALA A 32 12.93 -18.42 -19.83
CA ALA A 32 13.74 -17.43 -19.10
C ALA A 32 13.81 -16.03 -19.73
N VAL A 33 13.55 -15.90 -21.04
CA VAL A 33 13.43 -14.62 -21.74
C VAL A 33 12.08 -14.58 -22.44
N TRP A 34 11.36 -13.47 -22.30
CA TRP A 34 10.11 -13.24 -23.02
C TRP A 34 10.42 -12.83 -24.46
N SER A 35 9.97 -13.64 -25.42
CA SER A 35 10.02 -13.32 -26.84
C SER A 35 8.60 -13.19 -27.37
N ASP A 36 8.23 -11.99 -27.82
CA ASP A 36 6.93 -11.74 -28.45
C ASP A 36 7.09 -11.86 -29.96
N ILE A 37 6.41 -12.84 -30.55
CA ILE A 37 6.47 -13.15 -31.98
C ILE A 37 5.14 -12.76 -32.61
N PHE A 38 5.16 -11.83 -33.56
CA PHE A 38 3.98 -11.49 -34.34
C PHE A 38 3.69 -12.61 -35.34
N VAL A 39 2.45 -13.09 -35.34
CA VAL A 39 1.95 -14.09 -36.29
C VAL A 39 0.83 -13.45 -37.08
N SER A 40 1.04 -13.31 -38.38
CA SER A 40 0.00 -12.83 -39.27
C SER A 40 -1.13 -13.86 -39.40
N PHE A 41 -2.33 -13.39 -39.71
CA PHE A 41 -3.43 -14.33 -39.95
C PHE A 41 -3.23 -15.19 -41.21
N GLU A 42 -2.47 -14.70 -42.19
CA GLU A 42 -2.10 -15.49 -43.36
C GLU A 42 -1.20 -16.67 -42.96
N GLU A 43 -0.19 -16.43 -42.13
CA GLU A 43 0.67 -17.49 -41.58
C GLU A 43 -0.14 -18.51 -40.76
N LEU A 44 -1.06 -18.04 -39.92
CA LEU A 44 -1.95 -18.92 -39.17
C LEU A 44 -2.81 -19.80 -40.10
N GLU A 45 -3.34 -19.25 -41.19
CA GLU A 45 -4.14 -20.05 -42.15
C GLU A 45 -3.34 -21.11 -42.88
N GLN A 46 -2.09 -20.77 -43.22
CA GLN A 46 -1.14 -21.71 -43.81
C GLN A 46 -0.64 -22.76 -42.80
N GLY A 47 -1.04 -22.67 -41.53
CA GLY A 47 -0.55 -23.53 -40.44
C GLY A 47 0.91 -23.27 -40.07
N LYS A 48 1.48 -22.14 -40.52
CA LYS A 48 2.87 -21.74 -40.29
C LYS A 48 2.97 -20.95 -38.99
N LEU A 49 3.06 -21.66 -37.86
CA LEU A 49 3.43 -21.02 -36.61
C LEU A 49 4.96 -20.96 -36.49
N PRO A 50 5.54 -19.83 -36.06
CA PRO A 50 6.96 -19.70 -35.78
C PRO A 50 7.34 -20.39 -34.45
N LEU A 51 6.80 -21.59 -34.21
CA LEU A 51 7.05 -22.41 -33.05
C LEU A 51 7.75 -23.70 -33.50
N ASN A 52 8.84 -24.07 -32.83
CA ASN A 52 9.47 -25.37 -33.04
C ASN A 52 9.04 -26.38 -31.94
N GLU A 53 9.22 -27.68 -32.21
CA GLU A 53 8.88 -28.72 -31.22
C GLU A 53 9.69 -28.61 -29.92
N GLY A 54 10.90 -28.03 -29.98
CA GLY A 54 11.73 -27.78 -28.81
C GLY A 54 11.05 -26.84 -27.82
N TRP A 55 10.47 -25.74 -28.29
CA TRP A 55 9.75 -24.77 -27.46
C TRP A 55 8.49 -25.37 -26.84
N LEU A 56 7.76 -26.22 -27.56
CA LEU A 56 6.61 -26.96 -27.00
C LEU A 56 6.99 -27.86 -25.81
N LYS A 57 8.27 -28.24 -25.69
CA LYS A 57 8.80 -29.05 -24.59
C LYS A 57 9.46 -28.24 -23.48
N SER A 58 9.95 -27.03 -23.79
CA SER A 58 10.90 -26.30 -22.93
C SER A 58 10.51 -24.84 -22.61
N ALA A 59 9.37 -24.36 -23.09
CA ALA A 59 8.93 -22.98 -22.88
C ALA A 59 7.46 -22.90 -22.46
N ASP A 60 7.13 -21.89 -21.65
CA ASP A 60 5.75 -21.44 -21.51
C ASP A 60 5.35 -20.71 -22.78
N ILE A 61 4.22 -21.06 -23.37
CA ILE A 61 3.72 -20.43 -24.60
C ILE A 61 2.40 -19.76 -24.31
N TYR A 62 2.29 -18.49 -24.65
CA TYR A 62 1.09 -17.68 -24.51
C TYR A 62 0.70 -17.07 -25.86
N HIS A 63 -0.55 -16.67 -26.01
CA HIS A 63 -0.98 -15.81 -27.10
C HIS A 63 -1.77 -14.63 -26.55
N SER A 64 -1.79 -13.50 -27.28
CA SER A 64 -2.58 -12.34 -26.91
C SER A 64 -4.08 -12.66 -26.90
N ILE A 65 -4.86 -11.98 -26.06
CA ILE A 65 -6.33 -12.04 -26.17
C ILE A 65 -6.79 -11.14 -27.33
N PHE A 66 -6.15 -10.00 -27.50
CA PHE A 66 -6.46 -9.00 -28.52
C PHE A 66 -5.70 -9.26 -29.83
N THR A 67 -6.23 -8.72 -30.92
CA THR A 67 -5.58 -8.69 -32.24
C THR A 67 -4.86 -7.36 -32.47
N PHE A 68 -3.94 -7.30 -33.42
CA PHE A 68 -3.04 -6.15 -33.60
C PHE A 68 -3.02 -5.67 -35.05
N ARG A 69 -2.90 -4.35 -35.23
CA ARG A 69 -2.80 -3.69 -36.55
C ARG A 69 -1.42 -3.83 -37.18
N THR A 70 -0.36 -3.90 -36.37
CA THR A 70 1.04 -3.92 -36.83
C THR A 70 1.86 -4.92 -36.01
N GLY A 71 3.01 -5.31 -36.58
CA GLY A 71 4.02 -6.14 -35.91
C GLY A 71 5.03 -5.35 -35.08
N GLU A 72 4.82 -4.05 -34.85
CA GLU A 72 5.78 -3.12 -34.21
C GLU A 72 5.88 -3.23 -32.68
N GLY A 73 5.21 -4.24 -32.11
CA GLY A 73 5.28 -4.61 -30.69
C GLY A 73 3.90 -4.79 -30.08
N ARG A 74 3.83 -5.62 -29.03
CA ARG A 74 2.62 -5.85 -28.21
C ARG A 74 2.34 -4.66 -27.28
N LYS A 75 2.10 -3.49 -27.87
CA LYS A 75 1.71 -2.26 -27.15
C LYS A 75 0.20 -2.08 -27.20
N ALA A 76 -0.39 -1.54 -26.13
CA ALA A 76 -1.83 -1.32 -26.05
C ALA A 76 -2.35 -0.38 -27.16
N GLU A 77 -1.54 0.57 -27.63
CA GLU A 77 -1.85 1.46 -28.77
C GLU A 77 -1.94 0.74 -30.12
N ASN A 78 -1.28 -0.42 -30.25
CA ASN A 78 -1.29 -1.24 -31.47
C ASN A 78 -2.38 -2.31 -31.47
N ALA A 79 -2.94 -2.61 -30.28
CA ALA A 79 -4.02 -3.56 -30.12
C ALA A 79 -5.32 -2.98 -30.68
N ILE A 80 -6.09 -3.78 -31.39
CA ILE A 80 -7.47 -3.45 -31.71
C ILE A 80 -8.28 -3.73 -30.44
N PRO A 81 -8.94 -2.72 -29.87
CA PRO A 81 -9.60 -2.83 -28.57
C PRO A 81 -10.94 -3.56 -28.66
N LYS A 82 -10.97 -4.68 -29.37
CA LYS A 82 -12.13 -5.54 -29.56
C LYS A 82 -11.77 -6.97 -29.15
N THR A 83 -12.72 -7.71 -28.60
CA THR A 83 -12.57 -9.16 -28.38
C THR A 83 -13.94 -9.81 -28.29
N SER A 84 -14.04 -11.06 -28.75
CA SER A 84 -15.24 -11.89 -28.65
C SER A 84 -15.16 -12.88 -27.47
N TYR A 85 -14.14 -12.76 -26.62
CA TYR A 85 -13.94 -13.64 -25.46
C TYR A 85 -13.67 -12.85 -24.18
N LEU A 86 -14.35 -13.23 -23.11
CA LEU A 86 -13.98 -12.89 -21.73
C LEU A 86 -13.16 -14.04 -21.15
N VAL A 87 -11.98 -13.73 -20.60
CA VAL A 87 -11.07 -14.73 -20.05
C VAL A 87 -10.70 -14.42 -18.60
N PHE A 88 -11.08 -15.30 -17.68
CA PHE A 88 -10.82 -15.14 -16.25
C PHE A 88 -9.75 -16.14 -15.80
N ASP A 89 -8.65 -15.62 -15.25
CA ASP A 89 -7.61 -16.42 -14.58
C ASP A 89 -8.01 -16.56 -13.12
N ILE A 90 -8.21 -17.81 -12.68
CA ILE A 90 -8.75 -18.16 -11.37
C ILE A 90 -7.76 -19.07 -10.67
N GLU A 91 -7.29 -18.64 -9.51
CA GLU A 91 -6.29 -19.36 -8.73
C GLU A 91 -6.45 -19.13 -7.22
N LYS A 92 -5.69 -19.88 -6.42
CA LYS A 92 -5.63 -19.67 -4.97
C LYS A 92 -4.87 -18.39 -4.62
N SER A 93 -5.39 -17.70 -3.62
CA SER A 93 -4.78 -16.52 -3.02
C SER A 93 -3.34 -16.82 -2.60
N GLY A 94 -2.39 -16.00 -3.04
CA GLY A 94 -0.98 -16.20 -2.71
C GLY A 94 -0.21 -17.12 -3.66
N HIS A 95 -0.79 -17.50 -4.80
CA HIS A 95 -0.19 -18.43 -5.77
C HIS A 95 0.11 -19.81 -5.16
N GLU A 96 -0.63 -20.18 -4.11
CA GLU A 96 -0.56 -21.54 -3.54
C GLU A 96 -0.98 -22.55 -4.60
N GLU A 97 -0.31 -23.70 -4.65
CA GLU A 97 -0.73 -24.76 -5.56
C GLU A 97 -2.05 -25.38 -5.07
N ALA A 98 -3.08 -25.30 -5.91
CA ALA A 98 -4.33 -26.01 -5.67
C ALA A 98 -4.15 -27.50 -6.01
N SER A 99 -4.74 -28.37 -5.18
CA SER A 99 -4.78 -29.80 -5.49
C SER A 99 -5.63 -30.04 -6.74
N ASN A 100 -5.40 -31.15 -7.43
CA ASN A 100 -6.21 -31.50 -8.60
C ASN A 100 -7.70 -31.64 -8.22
N GLU A 101 -8.00 -32.15 -7.01
CA GLU A 101 -9.38 -32.30 -6.52
C GLU A 101 -10.06 -30.94 -6.31
N GLU A 102 -9.33 -29.98 -5.73
CA GLU A 102 -9.85 -28.62 -5.53
C GLU A 102 -10.09 -27.92 -6.87
N ILE A 103 -9.15 -28.05 -7.82
CA ILE A 103 -9.29 -27.53 -9.19
C ILE A 103 -10.53 -28.12 -9.86
N GLN A 104 -10.72 -29.44 -9.76
CA GLN A 104 -11.87 -30.12 -10.36
C GLN A 104 -13.19 -29.68 -9.72
N LYS A 105 -13.21 -29.51 -8.39
CA LYS A 105 -14.38 -29.04 -7.66
C LYS A 105 -14.78 -27.64 -8.12
N VAL A 106 -13.84 -26.69 -8.10
CA VAL A 106 -14.08 -25.30 -8.53
C VAL A 106 -14.52 -25.25 -9.99
N ALA A 107 -13.87 -26.02 -10.87
CA ALA A 107 -14.24 -26.05 -12.28
C ALA A 107 -15.67 -26.59 -12.50
N LYS A 108 -16.07 -27.66 -11.81
CA LYS A 108 -17.43 -28.21 -11.88
C LYS A 108 -18.47 -27.22 -11.35
N GLU A 109 -18.20 -26.59 -10.21
CA GLU A 109 -19.10 -25.59 -9.61
C GLU A 109 -19.31 -24.39 -10.55
N LEU A 110 -18.25 -23.90 -11.19
CA LEU A 110 -18.36 -22.81 -12.16
C LEU A 110 -19.13 -23.23 -13.42
N ILE A 111 -18.88 -24.42 -13.96
CA ILE A 111 -19.62 -24.93 -15.12
C ILE A 111 -21.11 -25.01 -14.81
N GLU A 112 -21.46 -25.71 -13.73
CA GLU A 112 -22.86 -25.88 -13.31
C GLU A 112 -23.53 -24.52 -13.07
N TYR A 113 -22.79 -23.59 -12.45
CA TYR A 113 -23.29 -22.26 -12.15
C TYR A 113 -23.63 -21.44 -13.40
N PHE A 114 -22.74 -21.42 -14.40
CA PHE A 114 -22.93 -20.67 -15.64
C PHE A 114 -23.93 -21.36 -16.58
N GLU A 115 -23.90 -22.70 -16.70
CA GLU A 115 -24.83 -23.45 -17.55
C GLU A 115 -26.29 -23.33 -17.08
N LYS A 116 -26.53 -23.27 -15.76
CA LYS A 116 -27.87 -22.99 -15.19
C LYS A 116 -28.46 -21.65 -15.62
N ARG A 117 -27.61 -20.70 -16.06
CA ARG A 117 -28.00 -19.37 -16.57
C ARG A 117 -27.94 -19.29 -18.09
N GLY A 118 -27.74 -20.42 -18.76
CA GLY A 118 -27.61 -20.49 -20.20
C GLY A 118 -26.35 -19.81 -20.73
N ILE A 119 -25.31 -19.69 -19.90
CA ILE A 119 -23.97 -19.24 -20.31
C ILE A 119 -23.11 -20.47 -20.53
N ASP A 120 -22.61 -20.61 -21.76
CA ASP A 120 -21.71 -21.69 -22.12
C ASP A 120 -20.26 -21.31 -21.76
N VAL A 121 -19.56 -22.18 -21.03
CA VAL A 121 -18.18 -21.89 -20.56
C VAL A 121 -17.21 -23.00 -20.94
N ALA A 122 -15.97 -22.61 -21.24
CA ALA A 122 -14.86 -23.53 -21.44
C ALA A 122 -13.81 -23.27 -20.37
N ILE A 123 -13.37 -24.32 -19.70
CA ILE A 123 -12.39 -24.22 -18.63
C ILE A 123 -11.10 -24.93 -19.05
N LYS A 124 -9.99 -24.23 -18.91
CA LYS A 124 -8.64 -24.75 -19.19
C LYS A 124 -7.84 -24.81 -17.91
N LEU A 125 -7.18 -25.94 -17.67
CA LEU A 125 -6.26 -26.12 -16.55
C LEU A 125 -4.95 -25.37 -16.84
N SER A 126 -4.70 -24.29 -16.11
CA SER A 126 -3.49 -23.48 -16.29
C SER A 126 -2.29 -24.11 -15.57
N GLY A 127 -2.54 -25.04 -14.65
CA GLY A 127 -1.54 -25.80 -13.90
C GLY A 127 -1.53 -25.45 -12.41
N ARG A 128 -1.66 -24.16 -12.05
CA ARG A 128 -1.84 -23.70 -10.66
C ARG A 128 -3.29 -23.39 -10.33
N GLY A 129 -4.08 -23.09 -11.35
CA GLY A 129 -5.51 -22.83 -11.26
C GLY A 129 -6.18 -23.16 -12.60
N ILE A 130 -7.17 -22.35 -12.96
CA ILE A 130 -7.96 -22.53 -14.17
C ILE A 130 -8.12 -21.20 -14.91
N HIS A 131 -8.26 -21.27 -16.23
CA HIS A 131 -8.74 -20.16 -17.05
C HIS A 131 -10.16 -20.48 -17.50
N LEU A 132 -11.11 -19.61 -17.20
CA LEU A 132 -12.50 -19.70 -17.65
C LEU A 132 -12.71 -18.79 -18.86
N TYR A 133 -13.32 -19.33 -19.91
CA TYR A 133 -13.62 -18.65 -21.17
C TYR A 133 -15.14 -18.53 -21.36
N ILE A 134 -15.60 -17.34 -21.75
CA ILE A 134 -16.96 -17.06 -22.19
C ILE A 134 -16.87 -16.44 -23.58
N ALA A 135 -17.57 -17.01 -24.57
CA ALA A 135 -17.65 -16.47 -25.93
C ALA A 135 -18.85 -15.54 -26.06
N VAL A 136 -18.66 -14.34 -26.62
CA VAL A 136 -19.68 -13.31 -26.81
C VAL A 136 -19.89 -13.10 -28.30
N GLU A 137 -21.14 -12.96 -28.74
CA GLU A 137 -21.48 -12.87 -30.17
C GLU A 137 -20.89 -11.62 -30.84
N LEU A 138 -20.95 -10.49 -30.14
CA LEU A 138 -20.46 -9.19 -30.59
C LEU A 138 -19.02 -8.92 -30.11
N ASP A 139 -18.27 -8.22 -30.95
CA ASP A 139 -16.96 -7.68 -30.59
C ASP A 139 -17.10 -6.57 -29.56
N LEU A 140 -16.73 -6.87 -28.32
CA LEU A 140 -16.76 -5.92 -27.20
C LEU A 140 -15.71 -4.84 -27.39
N ASN A 141 -16.09 -3.57 -27.43
CA ASN A 141 -15.11 -2.49 -27.40
C ASN A 141 -14.40 -2.42 -26.03
N LYS A 142 -13.32 -1.64 -25.92
CA LYS A 142 -12.52 -1.56 -24.68
C LYS A 142 -13.33 -1.23 -23.43
N LYS A 143 -14.31 -0.32 -23.54
CA LYS A 143 -15.12 0.09 -22.40
C LYS A 143 -16.08 -1.04 -22.01
N GLU A 144 -16.78 -1.61 -22.98
CA GLU A 144 -17.71 -2.73 -22.77
C GLU A 144 -17.02 -3.95 -22.19
N HIS A 145 -15.87 -4.34 -22.78
CA HIS A 145 -15.05 -5.44 -22.27
C HIS A 145 -14.64 -5.19 -20.82
N PHE A 146 -14.14 -3.99 -20.50
CA PHE A 146 -13.70 -3.66 -19.14
C PHE A 146 -14.86 -3.70 -18.14
N GLU A 147 -16.01 -3.12 -18.47
CA GLU A 147 -17.18 -3.09 -17.60
C GLU A 147 -17.74 -4.50 -17.37
N LEU A 148 -17.98 -5.26 -18.44
CA LEU A 148 -18.44 -6.65 -18.34
C LEU A 148 -17.45 -7.53 -17.57
N TYR A 149 -16.16 -7.44 -17.91
CA TYR A 149 -15.11 -8.23 -17.27
C TYR A 149 -15.05 -7.93 -15.77
N LYS A 150 -14.98 -6.65 -15.38
CA LYS A 150 -14.93 -6.23 -13.98
C LYS A 150 -16.12 -6.80 -13.19
N ASN A 151 -17.31 -6.67 -13.73
CA ASN A 151 -18.53 -7.07 -13.04
C ASN A 151 -18.68 -8.59 -12.93
N ILE A 152 -18.47 -9.32 -14.03
CA ILE A 152 -18.51 -10.80 -14.01
C ILE A 152 -17.40 -11.35 -13.11
N ARG A 153 -16.23 -10.70 -13.06
CA ARG A 153 -15.13 -11.07 -12.15
C ARG A 153 -15.50 -10.90 -10.68
N GLU A 154 -16.07 -9.75 -10.30
CA GLU A 154 -16.54 -9.51 -8.93
C GLU A 154 -17.53 -10.60 -8.52
N TYR A 155 -18.36 -11.02 -9.46
CA TYR A 155 -19.30 -12.11 -9.26
C TYR A 155 -18.63 -13.48 -9.12
N ILE A 156 -17.71 -13.84 -10.03
CA ILE A 156 -16.91 -15.08 -9.92
C ILE A 156 -16.25 -15.14 -8.53
N ASN A 157 -15.68 -14.03 -8.05
CA ASN A 157 -15.08 -13.96 -6.72
C ASN A 157 -16.06 -14.20 -5.57
N ALA A 158 -17.34 -13.86 -5.74
CA ALA A 158 -18.36 -14.07 -4.71
C ALA A 158 -18.77 -15.54 -4.57
N ILE A 159 -18.72 -16.31 -5.67
CA ILE A 159 -19.10 -17.74 -5.67
C ILE A 159 -17.91 -18.69 -5.50
N LEU A 160 -16.68 -18.20 -5.68
CA LEU A 160 -15.49 -19.02 -5.50
C LEU A 160 -15.33 -19.43 -4.02
N PRO A 161 -14.87 -20.67 -3.75
CA PRO A 161 -14.60 -21.10 -2.38
C PRO A 161 -13.59 -20.19 -1.67
N GLN A 162 -13.67 -20.13 -0.34
CA GLN A 162 -12.75 -19.29 0.44
C GLN A 162 -11.29 -19.58 0.10
N GLY A 163 -10.54 -18.53 -0.23
CA GLY A 163 -9.13 -18.63 -0.61
C GLY A 163 -8.91 -18.71 -2.13
N TRP A 164 -9.95 -18.88 -2.94
CA TRP A 164 -9.88 -18.73 -4.40
C TRP A 164 -10.24 -17.31 -4.82
N HIS A 165 -9.67 -16.88 -5.94
CA HIS A 165 -10.00 -15.59 -6.54
C HIS A 165 -9.70 -15.60 -8.04
N SER A 166 -10.38 -14.72 -8.75
CA SER A 166 -10.06 -14.35 -10.12
C SER A 166 -9.19 -13.09 -10.14
N ASP A 167 -8.07 -13.15 -10.85
CA ASP A 167 -7.11 -12.05 -10.99
C ASP A 167 -7.68 -10.89 -11.81
N ASN A 168 -7.16 -9.66 -11.61
CA ASN A 168 -7.62 -8.50 -12.38
C ASN A 168 -6.92 -8.46 -13.73
N ILE A 169 -7.58 -8.90 -14.78
CA ILE A 169 -6.98 -9.01 -16.12
C ILE A 169 -7.55 -7.95 -17.05
N ASN A 170 -7.31 -6.68 -16.71
CA ASN A 170 -7.77 -5.54 -17.50
C ASN A 170 -6.66 -4.91 -18.38
N ASP A 171 -5.59 -5.65 -18.65
CA ASP A 171 -4.47 -5.19 -19.49
C ASP A 171 -4.64 -5.65 -20.95
N PHE A 172 -4.69 -4.71 -21.89
CA PHE A 172 -4.78 -4.99 -23.34
C PHE A 172 -3.53 -5.69 -23.89
N ALA A 173 -2.41 -5.63 -23.17
CA ALA A 173 -1.23 -6.42 -23.50
C ALA A 173 -1.31 -7.85 -22.95
N ARG A 174 -2.37 -8.27 -22.26
CA ARG A 174 -2.41 -9.59 -21.61
C ARG A 174 -2.37 -10.72 -22.63
N VAL A 175 -1.67 -11.77 -22.22
CA VAL A 175 -1.58 -13.05 -22.92
C VAL A 175 -2.12 -14.18 -22.06
N VAL A 176 -2.65 -15.22 -22.70
CA VAL A 176 -3.18 -16.43 -22.06
C VAL A 176 -2.41 -17.65 -22.57
N ARG A 177 -2.17 -18.61 -21.69
CA ARG A 177 -1.32 -19.77 -22.03
C ARG A 177 -1.97 -20.63 -23.10
N VAL A 178 -1.26 -21.00 -24.16
CA VAL A 178 -1.77 -21.80 -25.27
C VAL A 178 -2.12 -23.22 -24.77
N PRO A 179 -3.31 -23.79 -25.07
CA PRO A 179 -3.63 -25.17 -24.71
C PRO A 179 -2.67 -26.16 -25.40
N TYR A 180 -2.46 -27.32 -24.78
CA TYR A 180 -1.51 -28.34 -25.21
C TYR A 180 -0.02 -27.93 -25.13
N SER A 181 0.28 -26.69 -24.72
CA SER A 181 1.63 -26.30 -24.28
C SER A 181 1.90 -26.81 -22.85
N ARG A 182 3.17 -26.72 -22.42
CA ARG A 182 3.60 -27.12 -21.08
C ARG A 182 3.73 -25.87 -20.21
N ASN A 183 3.17 -25.91 -19.01
CA ASN A 183 3.45 -24.92 -17.98
C ASN A 183 4.80 -25.26 -17.35
N MET A 184 5.81 -24.43 -17.58
CA MET A 184 7.18 -24.71 -17.13
C MET A 184 7.34 -24.56 -15.62
N LYS A 185 6.44 -23.85 -14.94
CA LYS A 185 6.51 -23.66 -13.48
C LYS A 185 6.21 -24.93 -12.68
N ASN A 186 5.40 -25.84 -13.23
CA ASN A 186 5.02 -27.08 -12.56
C ASN A 186 5.11 -28.31 -13.47
N ASN A 187 5.67 -28.14 -14.66
CA ASN A 187 5.87 -29.18 -15.65
C ASN A 187 4.56 -29.93 -16.01
N LYS A 188 3.40 -29.28 -15.92
CA LYS A 188 2.09 -29.87 -16.30
C LYS A 188 1.67 -29.42 -17.70
N LEU A 189 0.96 -30.29 -18.42
CA LEU A 189 0.37 -29.95 -19.71
C LEU A 189 -0.88 -29.08 -19.48
N VAL A 190 -1.04 -28.04 -20.29
CA VAL A 190 -2.24 -27.20 -20.28
C VAL A 190 -3.32 -27.92 -21.06
N LEU A 191 -4.43 -28.25 -20.40
CA LEU A 191 -5.49 -29.08 -20.98
C LEU A 191 -6.87 -28.44 -20.77
N TRP A 192 -7.78 -28.68 -21.70
CA TRP A 192 -9.19 -28.40 -21.50
C TRP A 192 -9.76 -29.36 -20.46
N PHE A 193 -10.57 -28.81 -19.55
CA PHE A 193 -11.21 -29.56 -18.47
C PHE A 193 -12.56 -30.12 -18.91
N ASN A 194 -13.40 -29.32 -19.57
CA ASN A 194 -14.71 -29.74 -20.05
C ASN A 194 -14.77 -29.84 -21.59
N LYS A 195 -14.69 -28.70 -22.28
CA LYS A 195 -14.76 -28.59 -23.73
C LYS A 195 -13.76 -27.54 -24.21
N ASP A 196 -13.45 -27.54 -25.50
CA ASP A 196 -12.62 -26.49 -26.07
C ASP A 196 -13.45 -25.27 -26.49
N ILE A 197 -12.77 -24.19 -26.91
CA ILE A 197 -13.44 -22.97 -27.38
C ILE A 197 -14.21 -23.14 -28.69
N SER A 198 -13.94 -24.20 -29.45
CA SER A 198 -14.63 -24.48 -30.72
C SER A 198 -16.04 -25.02 -30.50
N GLU A 199 -16.27 -25.59 -29.33
CA GLU A 199 -17.55 -26.11 -28.85
C GLU A 199 -18.35 -25.08 -28.05
N LEU A 200 -17.81 -23.87 -27.82
CA LEU A 200 -18.50 -22.80 -27.10
C LEU A 200 -19.64 -22.22 -27.93
N ARG A 201 -20.84 -22.22 -27.35
CA ARG A 201 -21.95 -21.39 -27.84
C ARG A 201 -21.72 -19.95 -27.40
N GLU A 202 -21.85 -19.04 -28.36
CA GLU A 202 -21.75 -17.62 -28.10
C GLU A 202 -22.99 -17.13 -27.36
N ILE A 203 -22.79 -16.22 -26.41
CA ILE A 203 -23.90 -15.53 -25.75
C ILE A 203 -24.13 -14.16 -26.39
N GLU A 204 -25.39 -13.84 -26.65
CA GLU A 204 -25.85 -12.50 -27.02
C GLU A 204 -25.43 -11.49 -25.93
N PHE A 205 -24.93 -10.32 -26.34
CA PHE A 205 -24.45 -9.30 -25.41
C PHE A 205 -25.55 -8.85 -24.44
N GLU A 206 -26.77 -8.69 -24.95
CA GLU A 206 -27.97 -8.29 -24.22
C GLU A 206 -28.28 -9.29 -23.11
N LYS A 207 -28.25 -10.59 -23.41
CA LYS A 207 -28.48 -11.64 -22.42
C LYS A 207 -27.40 -11.68 -21.35
N LEU A 208 -26.13 -11.48 -21.73
CA LEU A 208 -25.04 -11.38 -20.77
C LEU A 208 -25.18 -10.14 -19.87
N TRP A 209 -25.70 -9.04 -20.43
CA TRP A 209 -25.99 -7.80 -19.71
C TRP A 209 -27.19 -7.95 -18.76
N GLU A 210 -28.25 -8.66 -19.16
CA GLU A 210 -29.40 -8.99 -18.30
C GLU A 210 -28.97 -9.80 -17.09
N ILE A 211 -28.16 -10.85 -17.32
CA ILE A 211 -27.59 -11.66 -16.23
C ILE A 211 -26.74 -10.77 -15.32
N TYR A 212 -25.97 -9.83 -15.87
CA TYR A 212 -25.25 -8.85 -15.05
C TYR A 212 -26.19 -8.03 -14.15
N GLN A 213 -27.29 -7.49 -14.69
CA GLN A 213 -28.23 -6.69 -13.90
C GLN A 213 -28.89 -7.51 -12.79
N GLU A 214 -29.30 -8.75 -13.07
CA GLU A 214 -29.84 -9.68 -12.08
C GLU A 214 -28.85 -9.91 -10.92
N LEU A 215 -27.59 -10.15 -11.25
CA LEU A 215 -26.54 -10.41 -10.26
C LEU A 215 -26.19 -9.17 -9.43
N LYS A 216 -26.25 -7.98 -10.04
CA LYS A 216 -26.09 -6.69 -9.35
C LYS A 216 -27.22 -6.48 -8.33
N GLU A 217 -28.46 -6.74 -8.73
CA GLU A 217 -29.63 -6.62 -7.85
C GLU A 217 -29.56 -7.58 -6.67
N LEU A 218 -29.13 -8.84 -6.89
CA LEU A 218 -28.91 -9.81 -5.81
C LEU A 218 -27.84 -9.34 -4.81
N HIS A 219 -26.71 -8.82 -5.30
CA HIS A 219 -25.66 -8.30 -4.43
C HIS A 219 -26.14 -7.08 -3.63
N GLU A 220 -26.86 -6.16 -4.28
CA GLU A 220 -27.46 -5.02 -3.60
C GLU A 220 -28.50 -5.46 -2.57
N LYS A 221 -29.27 -6.51 -2.84
CA LYS A 221 -30.25 -7.09 -1.90
C LYS A 221 -29.58 -7.72 -0.68
N GLU A 222 -28.48 -8.44 -0.85
CA GLU A 222 -27.69 -8.97 0.29
C GLU A 222 -27.06 -7.85 1.13
N GLN A 223 -26.56 -6.80 0.47
CA GLN A 223 -26.05 -5.61 1.16
C GLN A 223 -27.17 -4.85 1.87
N ARG A 224 -28.37 -4.78 1.29
CA ARG A 224 -29.57 -4.22 1.94
C ARG A 224 -29.99 -5.06 3.12
N ALA A 225 -30.04 -6.39 3.03
CA ALA A 225 -30.35 -7.27 4.15
C ALA A 225 -29.34 -7.12 5.31
N LYS A 226 -28.05 -6.95 4.99
CA LYS A 226 -26.99 -6.59 5.97
C LYS A 226 -27.21 -5.20 6.58
N ARG A 227 -27.61 -4.21 5.78
CA ARG A 227 -27.95 -2.86 6.24
C ARG A 227 -29.27 -2.83 7.03
N GLU A 228 -30.21 -3.72 6.75
CA GLU A 228 -31.51 -3.83 7.43
C GLU A 228 -31.36 -4.49 8.80
N THR A 229 -30.48 -5.50 8.91
CA THR A 229 -30.01 -6.01 10.22
C THR A 229 -29.23 -4.95 11.01
N GLU A 230 -28.63 -3.96 10.34
CA GLU A 230 -28.02 -2.79 10.98
C GLU A 230 -29.04 -1.65 11.28
N LYS A 231 -30.13 -1.51 10.50
CA LYS A 231 -31.19 -0.49 10.66
C LYS A 231 -32.19 -0.80 11.76
N GLU A 232 -32.25 -2.03 12.28
CA GLU A 232 -32.98 -2.37 13.52
C GLU A 232 -32.53 -1.56 14.76
N PHE A 233 -31.53 -0.68 14.62
CA PHE A 233 -30.95 0.14 15.69
C PHE A 233 -31.09 1.67 15.50
N THR A 234 -31.82 2.15 14.50
CA THR A 234 -31.88 3.60 14.19
C THR A 234 -33.28 4.09 13.81
N GLU A 235 -34.24 4.02 14.74
CA GLU A 235 -35.39 4.92 14.69
C GLU A 235 -35.54 5.68 16.02
N ASP A 236 -35.46 6.99 15.88
CA ASP A 236 -35.37 7.99 16.94
C ASP A 236 -36.76 8.57 17.20
N GLY A 237 -37.43 8.13 18.27
CA GLY A 237 -38.53 8.86 18.89
C GLY A 237 -38.04 9.53 20.17
N VAL A 238 -38.18 10.84 20.31
CA VAL A 238 -38.13 11.49 21.62
C VAL A 238 -39.51 11.30 22.22
N LEU A 239 -39.64 10.45 23.24
CA LEU A 239 -40.90 10.20 23.92
C LEU A 239 -41.01 11.08 25.15
N GLU A 240 -41.83 12.12 25.08
CA GLU A 240 -42.37 12.81 26.25
C GLU A 240 -43.39 11.88 26.93
N PHE A 241 -42.91 11.00 27.81
CA PHE A 241 -43.14 11.10 29.25
C PHE A 241 -44.52 11.41 29.86
N ASP A 242 -45.68 11.04 29.29
CA ASP A 242 -46.99 11.40 29.89
C ASP A 242 -47.32 10.59 31.17
N GLU A 243 -47.37 11.25 32.34
CA GLU A 243 -47.66 10.65 33.66
C GLU A 243 -49.00 9.88 33.70
N LEU A 244 -49.98 10.27 32.86
CA LEU A 244 -51.28 9.60 32.77
C LEU A 244 -51.19 8.13 32.30
N LYS A 245 -50.05 7.70 31.74
CA LYS A 245 -49.85 6.34 31.20
C LYS A 245 -49.32 5.33 32.21
N LEU A 246 -48.89 5.75 33.41
CA LEU A 246 -48.35 4.82 34.42
C LEU A 246 -49.41 3.92 35.06
N ASP A 247 -50.63 4.43 35.25
CA ASP A 247 -51.73 3.65 35.84
C ASP A 247 -52.17 2.50 34.94
N GLU A 248 -52.29 2.77 33.64
CA GLU A 248 -52.69 1.77 32.65
C GLU A 248 -51.59 0.72 32.46
N LEU A 249 -50.32 1.16 32.43
CA LEU A 249 -49.18 0.26 32.42
C LEU A 249 -49.16 -0.64 33.66
N ALA A 250 -49.40 -0.10 34.87
CA ALA A 250 -49.45 -0.88 36.10
C ALA A 250 -50.53 -1.97 36.04
N LYS A 251 -51.70 -1.66 35.48
CA LYS A 251 -52.82 -2.61 35.29
C LYS A 251 -52.47 -3.75 34.34
N GLU A 252 -51.93 -3.43 33.17
CA GLU A 252 -51.54 -4.46 32.20
C GLU A 252 -50.35 -5.29 32.71
N LEU A 253 -49.41 -4.67 33.43
CA LEU A 253 -48.28 -5.37 34.04
C LEU A 253 -48.75 -6.31 35.15
N ALA A 254 -49.68 -5.86 36.00
CA ALA A 254 -50.30 -6.69 37.03
C ALA A 254 -51.02 -7.89 36.42
N LEU A 255 -51.79 -7.69 35.33
CA LEU A 255 -52.46 -8.78 34.63
C LEU A 255 -51.46 -9.81 34.08
N LEU A 256 -50.37 -9.34 33.48
CA LEU A 256 -49.34 -10.18 32.88
C LEU A 256 -48.56 -11.01 33.92
N TRP A 257 -48.28 -10.43 35.09
CA TRP A 257 -47.46 -11.08 36.13
C TRP A 257 -48.26 -11.81 37.21
N LYS A 258 -49.59 -11.63 37.29
CA LYS A 258 -50.44 -12.16 38.36
C LYS A 258 -50.25 -13.64 38.61
N ASP A 259 -50.22 -14.44 37.55
CA ASP A 259 -50.11 -15.91 37.65
C ASP A 259 -48.74 -16.39 38.14
N TYR A 260 -47.74 -15.52 38.08
CA TYR A 260 -46.40 -15.78 38.60
C TYR A 260 -46.22 -15.25 40.02
N TRP A 261 -47.05 -14.31 40.47
CA TRP A 261 -46.89 -13.55 41.73
C TRP A 261 -47.34 -14.30 43.00
N VAL A 262 -46.78 -15.49 43.21
CA VAL A 262 -47.21 -16.44 44.26
C VAL A 262 -46.42 -16.30 45.57
N THR A 263 -47.09 -16.62 46.69
CA THR A 263 -46.49 -16.56 48.03
C THR A 263 -45.24 -17.44 48.12
N GLY A 264 -44.20 -16.94 48.80
CA GLY A 264 -42.91 -17.62 48.97
C GLY A 264 -41.82 -17.17 47.98
N VAL A 265 -42.17 -16.57 46.84
CA VAL A 265 -41.21 -16.08 45.83
C VAL A 265 -41.38 -14.61 45.42
N ARG A 266 -42.41 -13.93 45.93
CA ARG A 266 -42.75 -12.52 45.60
C ARG A 266 -41.59 -11.54 45.75
N HIS A 267 -40.76 -11.68 46.79
CA HIS A 267 -39.58 -10.81 46.97
C HIS A 267 -38.59 -10.94 45.79
N TYR A 268 -38.30 -12.16 45.34
CA TYR A 268 -37.41 -12.39 44.21
C TYR A 268 -38.02 -11.95 42.89
N LEU A 269 -39.33 -12.12 42.70
CA LEU A 269 -40.04 -11.60 41.54
C LEU A 269 -40.01 -10.07 41.52
N SER A 270 -40.11 -9.42 42.68
CA SER A 270 -39.95 -7.97 42.82
C SER A 270 -38.56 -7.50 42.43
N LEU A 271 -37.50 -8.16 42.92
CA LEU A 271 -36.14 -7.86 42.50
C LEU A 271 -35.93 -8.08 40.99
N THR A 272 -36.51 -9.15 40.47
CA THR A 272 -36.43 -9.51 39.04
C THR A 272 -37.09 -8.44 38.17
N LEU A 273 -38.33 -8.07 38.49
CA LEU A 273 -39.10 -7.09 37.74
C LEU A 273 -38.53 -5.67 37.93
N ALA A 274 -38.12 -5.27 39.13
CA ALA A 274 -37.43 -4.00 39.35
C ALA A 274 -36.13 -3.91 38.55
N GLY A 275 -35.35 -5.00 38.54
CA GLY A 275 -34.13 -5.10 37.74
C GLY A 275 -34.40 -5.10 36.24
N PHE A 276 -35.51 -5.71 35.82
CA PHE A 276 -35.97 -5.71 34.43
C PHE A 276 -36.38 -4.31 33.98
N ILE A 277 -37.22 -3.63 34.76
CA ILE A 277 -37.65 -2.26 34.50
C ILE A 277 -36.44 -1.33 34.44
N ARG A 278 -35.53 -1.40 35.42
CA ARG A 278 -34.32 -0.55 35.42
C ARG A 278 -33.43 -0.76 34.20
N LYS A 279 -33.29 -2.00 33.72
CA LYS A 279 -32.47 -2.31 32.53
C LYS A 279 -33.16 -1.90 31.23
N ASN A 280 -34.47 -2.07 31.14
CA ASN A 280 -35.21 -2.03 29.89
C ASN A 280 -36.18 -0.84 29.75
N THR A 281 -36.29 0.06 30.73
CA THR A 281 -37.19 1.24 30.69
C THR A 281 -36.45 2.54 31.00
N ALA A 282 -36.99 3.68 30.54
CA ALA A 282 -36.46 5.01 30.80
C ALA A 282 -36.96 5.61 32.13
N LEU A 283 -37.72 4.85 32.93
CA LEU A 283 -38.28 5.30 34.20
C LEU A 283 -37.15 5.64 35.18
N ASN A 284 -37.25 6.82 35.80
CA ASN A 284 -36.40 7.16 36.94
C ASN A 284 -36.86 6.41 38.20
N GLU A 285 -36.11 6.54 39.30
CA GLU A 285 -36.43 5.81 40.54
C GLU A 285 -37.82 6.16 41.08
N GLU A 286 -38.20 7.43 41.07
CA GLU A 286 -39.50 7.91 41.58
C GLU A 286 -40.67 7.33 40.78
N GLN A 287 -40.59 7.41 39.44
CA GLN A 287 -41.58 6.84 38.53
C GLN A 287 -41.64 5.31 38.64
N ALA A 288 -40.50 4.65 38.82
CA ALA A 288 -40.44 3.20 38.99
C ALA A 288 -41.07 2.78 40.33
N VAL A 289 -40.85 3.53 41.40
CA VAL A 289 -41.48 3.32 42.72
C VAL A 289 -42.99 3.50 42.62
N GLU A 290 -43.45 4.55 41.93
CA GLU A 290 -44.87 4.80 41.71
C GLU A 290 -45.53 3.67 40.90
N LEU A 291 -44.93 3.26 39.78
CA LEU A 291 -45.37 2.13 38.97
C LEU A 291 -45.45 0.84 39.80
N PHE A 292 -44.43 0.56 40.61
CA PHE A 292 -44.37 -0.64 41.44
C PHE A 292 -45.42 -0.63 42.55
N SER A 293 -45.62 0.50 43.25
CA SER A 293 -46.65 0.64 44.28
C SER A 293 -48.04 0.31 43.72
N LYS A 294 -48.38 0.89 42.55
CA LYS A 294 -49.65 0.61 41.85
C LYS A 294 -49.76 -0.86 41.42
N PHE A 295 -48.68 -1.41 40.86
CA PHE A 295 -48.61 -2.82 40.49
C PHE A 295 -48.86 -3.76 41.68
N ILE A 296 -48.19 -3.53 42.82
CA ILE A 296 -48.32 -4.33 44.06
C ILE A 296 -49.76 -4.33 44.57
N GLN A 297 -50.38 -3.15 44.61
CA GLN A 297 -51.77 -3.00 45.03
C GLN A 297 -52.73 -3.80 44.12
N LEU A 298 -52.48 -3.79 42.81
CA LEU A 298 -53.30 -4.50 41.82
C LEU A 298 -53.14 -6.03 41.87
N VAL A 299 -51.95 -6.55 42.20
CA VAL A 299 -51.72 -7.99 42.40
C VAL A 299 -52.11 -8.48 43.81
N GLY A 300 -52.47 -7.56 44.71
CA GLY A 300 -52.89 -7.88 46.08
C GLY A 300 -51.75 -8.38 46.98
N ASP A 301 -50.53 -7.84 46.84
CA ASP A 301 -49.40 -8.20 47.70
C ASP A 301 -49.40 -7.34 48.98
N GLU A 302 -49.61 -7.99 50.13
CA GLU A 302 -49.73 -7.33 51.45
C GLU A 302 -48.41 -6.70 51.94
N GLU A 303 -47.26 -7.08 51.35
CA GLU A 303 -45.92 -6.63 51.75
C GLU A 303 -45.42 -5.41 50.93
N GLU A 304 -46.29 -4.44 50.63
CA GLU A 304 -46.00 -3.30 49.75
C GLU A 304 -44.70 -2.57 50.09
N LYS A 305 -44.49 -2.25 51.38
CA LYS A 305 -43.30 -1.52 51.86
C LYS A 305 -42.00 -2.24 51.55
N ASP A 306 -41.97 -3.56 51.72
CA ASP A 306 -40.77 -4.36 51.47
C ASP A 306 -40.49 -4.50 49.97
N ARG A 307 -41.55 -4.51 49.13
CA ARG A 307 -41.39 -4.55 47.68
C ARG A 307 -40.91 -3.21 47.13
N ILE A 308 -41.46 -2.09 47.61
CA ILE A 308 -40.98 -0.74 47.24
C ILE A 308 -39.51 -0.57 47.65
N ARG A 309 -39.14 -1.03 48.85
CA ARG A 309 -37.73 -1.02 49.29
C ARG A 309 -36.83 -1.81 48.33
N ALA A 310 -37.28 -2.96 47.83
CA ALA A 310 -36.54 -3.73 46.85
C ALA A 310 -36.31 -2.97 45.52
N VAL A 311 -37.24 -2.09 45.11
CA VAL A 311 -37.06 -1.20 43.95
C VAL A 311 -35.96 -0.18 44.22
N SER A 312 -36.01 0.54 45.33
CA SER A 312 -34.97 1.52 45.69
C SER A 312 -33.59 0.87 45.88
N ASP A 313 -33.52 -0.28 46.54
CA ASP A 313 -32.29 -1.07 46.66
C ASP A 313 -31.78 -1.53 45.29
N THR A 314 -32.70 -1.81 44.36
CA THR A 314 -32.34 -2.15 42.98
C THR A 314 -31.82 -0.94 42.24
N TYR A 315 -32.38 0.26 42.40
CA TYR A 315 -31.97 1.49 41.70
C TYR A 315 -30.68 2.12 42.23
N SER A 316 -30.33 1.88 43.50
CA SER A 316 -29.08 2.36 44.11
C SER A 316 -27.83 1.56 43.71
N LYS A 317 -27.96 0.31 43.24
CA LYS A 317 -26.81 -0.55 42.89
C LYS A 317 -26.16 -0.18 41.55
N ARG A 318 -24.87 -0.50 41.35
CA ARG A 318 -24.18 -0.32 40.05
C ARG A 318 -24.43 -1.51 39.11
N GLU A 319 -24.37 -2.73 39.65
CA GLU A 319 -24.71 -3.96 38.95
C GLU A 319 -26.04 -4.49 39.45
N ILE A 320 -26.92 -4.86 38.51
CA ILE A 320 -28.31 -5.21 38.80
C ILE A 320 -28.55 -6.62 38.30
N ALA A 321 -28.94 -7.53 39.19
CA ALA A 321 -29.53 -8.79 38.79
C ALA A 321 -30.97 -8.54 38.29
N SER A 322 -31.38 -9.19 37.21
CA SER A 322 -32.76 -9.09 36.68
C SER A 322 -33.29 -10.49 36.37
N VAL A 323 -33.49 -10.81 35.10
CA VAL A 323 -33.85 -12.13 34.57
C VAL A 323 -32.94 -13.23 35.11
N SER A 324 -31.65 -12.90 35.32
CA SER A 324 -30.63 -13.78 35.90
C SER A 324 -30.95 -14.30 37.31
N ILE A 325 -31.92 -13.72 38.01
CA ILE A 325 -32.40 -14.23 39.30
C ILE A 325 -33.21 -15.51 39.09
N LEU A 326 -33.94 -15.64 37.98
CA LEU A 326 -34.84 -16.78 37.71
C LEU A 326 -34.29 -17.75 36.67
N ILE A 327 -33.68 -17.25 35.59
CA ILE A 327 -33.11 -18.06 34.52
C ILE A 327 -31.70 -17.57 34.16
N ARG A 328 -30.79 -18.50 33.88
CA ARG A 328 -29.43 -18.25 33.39
C ARG A 328 -29.21 -18.92 32.04
N LYS A 329 -28.27 -18.42 31.25
CA LYS A 329 -27.89 -19.06 29.98
C LYS A 329 -26.72 -20.02 30.25
N GLY A 330 -26.88 -21.29 29.90
CA GLY A 330 -25.83 -22.31 29.97
C GLY A 330 -24.81 -22.18 28.85
N ASP A 331 -23.72 -22.96 28.94
CA ASP A 331 -22.63 -22.98 27.95
C ASP A 331 -23.08 -23.46 26.55
N ASP A 332 -24.18 -24.21 26.48
CA ASP A 332 -24.82 -24.69 25.25
C ASP A 332 -25.82 -23.68 24.65
N ASN A 333 -25.83 -22.44 25.16
CA ASN A 333 -26.77 -21.38 24.81
C ASN A 333 -28.24 -21.64 25.19
N LYS A 334 -28.57 -22.70 25.94
CA LYS A 334 -29.93 -22.94 26.46
C LYS A 334 -30.16 -22.22 27.78
N TYR A 335 -31.41 -21.88 28.06
CA TYR A 335 -31.78 -21.29 29.34
C TYR A 335 -32.04 -22.38 30.39
N GLU A 336 -31.51 -22.18 31.59
CA GLU A 336 -31.71 -23.04 32.75
C GLU A 336 -32.31 -22.23 33.90
N LEU A 337 -33.17 -22.85 34.72
CA LEU A 337 -33.63 -22.23 35.96
C LEU A 337 -32.50 -22.12 36.99
N THR A 338 -32.44 -20.98 37.66
CA THR A 338 -31.67 -20.84 38.90
C THR A 338 -32.38 -21.57 40.06
N GLY A 339 -31.77 -21.61 41.25
CA GLY A 339 -32.45 -22.13 42.45
C GLY A 339 -33.80 -21.44 42.73
N VAL A 340 -33.87 -20.12 42.51
CA VAL A 340 -35.13 -19.35 42.68
C VAL A 340 -36.13 -19.69 41.57
N GLY A 341 -35.67 -19.82 40.31
CA GLY A 341 -36.51 -20.27 39.20
C GLY A 341 -37.13 -21.65 39.45
N LYS A 342 -36.35 -22.58 40.01
CA LYS A 342 -36.82 -23.92 40.41
C LYS A 342 -37.85 -23.87 41.54
N THR A 343 -37.66 -22.96 42.50
CA THR A 343 -38.65 -22.73 43.56
C THR A 343 -39.97 -22.23 42.96
N LEU A 344 -39.91 -21.29 42.01
CA LEU A 344 -41.09 -20.80 41.29
C LEU A 344 -41.78 -21.92 40.48
N ALA A 345 -41.01 -22.74 39.75
CA ALA A 345 -41.53 -23.91 39.01
C ALA A 345 -42.27 -24.89 39.93
N SER A 346 -41.67 -25.19 41.09
CA SER A 346 -42.25 -26.07 42.09
C SER A 346 -43.56 -25.53 42.66
N VAL A 347 -43.62 -24.24 43.00
CA VAL A 347 -44.84 -23.60 43.54
C VAL A 347 -45.96 -23.60 42.48
N LEU A 348 -45.62 -23.35 41.22
CA LEU A 348 -46.57 -23.34 40.10
C LEU A 348 -46.88 -24.73 39.53
N ARG A 349 -46.24 -25.79 40.04
CA ARG A 349 -46.42 -27.20 39.64
C ARG A 349 -46.25 -27.45 38.14
N VAL A 350 -45.23 -26.84 37.55
CA VAL A 350 -44.84 -27.05 36.14
C VAL A 350 -43.40 -27.58 36.08
N SER A 351 -43.01 -28.18 34.96
CA SER A 351 -41.64 -28.67 34.79
C SER A 351 -40.63 -27.52 34.66
N ASP A 352 -39.35 -27.83 34.84
CA ASP A 352 -38.27 -26.85 34.71
C ASP A 352 -38.24 -26.27 33.27
N GLU A 353 -38.38 -27.13 32.25
CA GLU A 353 -38.40 -26.72 30.83
C GLU A 353 -39.60 -25.84 30.51
N GLU A 354 -40.79 -26.24 30.94
CA GLU A 354 -42.02 -25.47 30.73
C GLU A 354 -41.92 -24.10 31.42
N MET A 355 -41.33 -24.03 32.61
CA MET A 355 -41.14 -22.77 33.32
C MET A 355 -40.16 -21.85 32.59
N VAL A 356 -39.07 -22.39 32.01
CA VAL A 356 -38.14 -21.60 31.20
C VAL A 356 -38.87 -20.95 30.02
N GLU A 357 -39.66 -21.72 29.27
CA GLU A 357 -40.45 -21.18 28.15
C GLU A 357 -41.43 -20.10 28.61
N ARG A 358 -42.16 -20.36 29.70
CA ARG A 358 -43.10 -19.40 30.30
C ARG A 358 -42.41 -18.12 30.76
N LEU A 359 -41.20 -18.20 31.34
CA LEU A 359 -40.46 -17.04 31.81
C LEU A 359 -39.87 -16.23 30.65
N VAL A 360 -39.31 -16.89 29.62
CA VAL A 360 -38.84 -16.21 28.40
C VAL A 360 -39.98 -15.41 27.78
N LYS A 361 -41.15 -16.05 27.59
CA LYS A 361 -42.34 -15.39 27.07
C LYS A 361 -42.82 -14.24 27.97
N LEU A 362 -42.88 -14.45 29.29
CA LEU A 362 -43.26 -13.40 30.24
C LEU A 362 -42.36 -12.15 30.10
N PHE A 363 -41.06 -12.33 29.94
CA PHE A 363 -40.12 -11.21 29.77
C PHE A 363 -40.25 -10.53 28.40
N GLU A 364 -40.52 -11.30 27.33
CA GLU A 364 -40.81 -10.76 26.00
C GLU A 364 -42.08 -9.92 26.01
N ASP A 365 -43.17 -10.47 26.54
CA ASP A 365 -44.46 -9.80 26.67
C ASP A 365 -44.34 -8.55 27.56
N THR A 366 -43.56 -8.63 28.64
CA THR A 366 -43.30 -7.47 29.51
C THR A 366 -42.56 -6.37 28.74
N LEU A 367 -41.58 -6.72 27.90
CA LEU A 367 -40.86 -5.74 27.10
C LEU A 367 -41.75 -5.10 26.03
N GLU A 368 -42.59 -5.89 25.37
CA GLU A 368 -43.55 -5.41 24.38
C GLU A 368 -44.56 -4.46 25.03
N LEU A 369 -45.06 -4.81 26.22
CA LEU A 369 -45.92 -3.94 27.01
C LEU A 369 -45.24 -2.61 27.32
N MET A 370 -43.98 -2.65 27.76
CA MET A 370 -43.20 -1.43 28.03
C MET A 370 -43.02 -0.58 26.76
N ARG A 371 -42.89 -1.20 25.57
CA ARG A 371 -42.80 -0.48 24.28
C ARG A 371 -44.14 0.17 23.91
N LYS A 372 -45.26 -0.56 24.06
CA LYS A 372 -46.62 -0.04 23.84
C LYS A 372 -46.86 1.25 24.61
N TYR A 373 -46.43 1.29 25.86
CA TYR A 373 -46.55 2.47 26.73
C TYR A 373 -45.43 3.49 26.59
N SER A 374 -44.53 3.31 25.62
CA SER A 374 -43.42 4.25 25.36
C SER A 374 -42.49 4.45 26.57
N VAL A 375 -42.49 3.51 27.52
CA VAL A 375 -41.59 3.52 28.69
C VAL A 375 -40.36 2.65 28.49
N ALA A 376 -40.42 1.68 27.56
CA ALA A 376 -39.26 0.90 27.21
C ALA A 376 -38.13 1.86 26.81
N LYS A 377 -36.94 1.67 27.40
CA LYS A 377 -35.71 2.25 26.88
C LYS A 377 -35.71 1.82 25.43
N LEU A 378 -35.86 2.79 24.53
CA LEU A 378 -35.49 2.59 23.13
C LEU A 378 -34.15 1.86 23.18
N LYS A 379 -34.04 0.73 22.46
CA LYS A 379 -32.73 0.07 22.23
C LYS A 379 -31.79 1.21 21.92
N ARG A 380 -30.87 1.51 22.86
CA ARG A 380 -30.22 2.83 22.94
C ARG A 380 -29.72 3.14 21.55
N SER A 381 -30.25 4.18 20.90
CA SER A 381 -30.00 4.32 19.46
C SER A 381 -28.51 4.54 19.28
N LEU A 382 -27.90 3.55 18.65
CA LEU A 382 -26.49 3.57 18.34
C LEU A 382 -26.34 4.66 17.29
N ILE A 383 -25.77 5.79 17.70
CA ILE A 383 -25.49 6.90 16.78
C ILE A 383 -24.45 6.43 15.75
N GLY A 384 -23.47 5.64 16.19
CA GLY A 384 -22.55 4.96 15.29
C GLY A 384 -21.44 4.19 16.02
N ARG A 385 -20.63 3.48 15.22
CA ARG A 385 -19.55 2.60 15.69
C ARG A 385 -18.28 2.81 14.87
N VAL A 386 -17.13 2.81 15.55
CA VAL A 386 -15.80 2.76 14.94
C VAL A 386 -14.98 1.62 15.53
N TRP A 387 -14.41 0.76 14.69
CA TRP A 387 -13.55 -0.35 15.12
C TRP A 387 -12.12 0.13 15.41
N ILE A 388 -11.62 -0.12 16.61
CA ILE A 388 -10.25 0.29 17.03
C ILE A 388 -9.25 -0.85 16.91
N LYS A 389 -9.68 -2.10 17.16
CA LYS A 389 -8.79 -3.29 17.11
C LYS A 389 -9.53 -4.47 16.50
N LYS A 390 -8.91 -5.17 15.55
CA LYS A 390 -9.46 -6.39 14.93
C LYS A 390 -8.50 -7.56 15.13
N GLY A 391 -8.79 -8.43 16.09
CA GLY A 391 -8.10 -9.70 16.30
C GLY A 391 -8.88 -10.88 15.70
N LYS A 392 -8.22 -12.04 15.58
CA LYS A 392 -8.84 -13.27 15.05
C LYS A 392 -10.06 -13.73 15.87
N THR A 393 -9.96 -13.63 17.19
CA THR A 393 -10.98 -14.11 18.13
C THR A 393 -11.67 -12.97 18.88
N LYS A 394 -11.00 -11.82 19.08
CA LYS A 394 -11.56 -10.64 19.76
C LYS A 394 -11.43 -9.38 18.89
N MET A 395 -12.48 -8.57 18.82
CA MET A 395 -12.54 -7.26 18.16
C MET A 395 -12.95 -6.19 19.18
N VAL A 396 -12.50 -4.94 19.02
CA VAL A 396 -12.82 -3.83 19.92
C VAL A 396 -13.33 -2.64 19.10
N ALA A 397 -14.42 -2.02 19.55
CA ALA A 397 -15.03 -0.85 18.93
C ALA A 397 -15.33 0.25 19.96
N ILE A 398 -15.33 1.51 19.52
CA ILE A 398 -16.02 2.60 20.19
C ILE A 398 -17.43 2.69 19.62
N GLU A 399 -18.40 2.78 20.51
CA GLU A 399 -19.81 2.96 20.19
C GLU A 399 -20.33 4.20 20.89
N VAL A 400 -21.00 5.04 20.12
CA VAL A 400 -21.62 6.27 20.63
C VAL A 400 -23.12 6.05 20.68
N TYR A 401 -23.65 6.16 21.89
CA TYR A 401 -25.08 6.14 22.17
C TYR A 401 -25.53 7.57 22.51
N ARG A 402 -26.84 7.82 22.48
CA ARG A 402 -27.41 9.11 22.87
C ARG A 402 -26.98 9.61 24.25
N ASP A 403 -26.74 8.73 25.20
CA ASP A 403 -26.51 9.02 26.62
C ASP A 403 -25.07 8.73 27.10
N ARG A 404 -24.24 8.06 26.29
CA ARG A 404 -22.90 7.63 26.70
C ARG A 404 -22.02 7.19 25.52
N VAL A 405 -20.73 7.06 25.79
CA VAL A 405 -19.74 6.44 24.90
C VAL A 405 -19.15 5.22 25.58
N VAL A 406 -19.08 4.10 24.85
CA VAL A 406 -18.54 2.85 25.37
C VAL A 406 -17.47 2.27 24.46
N VAL A 407 -16.55 1.51 25.07
CA VAL A 407 -15.63 0.62 24.39
C VAL A 407 -16.18 -0.80 24.50
N ALA A 408 -16.53 -1.39 23.36
CA ALA A 408 -17.16 -2.70 23.27
C ALA A 408 -16.19 -3.74 22.71
N THR A 409 -16.04 -4.87 23.41
CA THR A 409 -15.31 -6.04 22.92
C THR A 409 -16.27 -7.06 22.36
N TYR A 410 -15.94 -7.59 21.19
CA TYR A 410 -16.67 -8.61 20.46
C TYR A 410 -15.82 -9.86 20.32
N LYS A 411 -16.43 -11.04 20.44
CA LYS A 411 -15.82 -12.33 20.13
C LYS A 411 -16.36 -12.82 18.79
N ARG A 412 -15.45 -13.29 17.94
CA ARG A 412 -15.80 -13.79 16.61
C ARG A 412 -16.03 -15.29 16.66
N PHE A 413 -17.21 -15.70 16.22
CA PHE A 413 -17.58 -17.08 15.94
C PHE A 413 -17.64 -17.30 14.41
N PRO A 414 -17.72 -18.55 13.91
CA PRO A 414 -17.73 -18.82 12.47
C PRO A 414 -18.80 -18.02 11.71
N ASP A 415 -20.00 -17.91 12.28
CA ASP A 415 -21.16 -17.32 11.61
C ASP A 415 -21.68 -16.03 12.28
N THR A 416 -21.19 -15.70 13.48
CA THR A 416 -21.69 -14.56 14.27
C THR A 416 -20.58 -13.75 14.91
N LEU A 417 -20.91 -12.49 15.22
CA LEU A 417 -20.08 -11.62 16.04
C LEU A 417 -20.86 -11.33 17.32
N GLU A 418 -20.41 -11.88 18.44
CA GLU A 418 -21.10 -11.69 19.71
C GLU A 418 -20.37 -10.66 20.56
N ARG A 419 -21.12 -9.75 21.17
CA ARG A 419 -20.57 -8.80 22.12
C ARG A 419 -20.27 -9.51 23.43
N VAL A 420 -19.04 -9.42 23.91
CA VAL A 420 -18.59 -10.12 25.13
C VAL A 420 -18.26 -9.19 26.28
N GLU A 421 -17.81 -7.96 26.01
CA GLU A 421 -17.50 -6.98 27.07
C GLU A 421 -17.94 -5.57 26.62
N GLU A 422 -18.29 -4.71 27.59
CA GLU A 422 -18.60 -3.28 27.39
C GLU A 422 -18.03 -2.49 28.57
N GLU A 423 -17.23 -1.47 28.28
CA GLU A 423 -16.75 -0.49 29.27
C GLU A 423 -17.30 0.90 28.91
N VAL A 424 -18.04 1.52 29.83
CA VAL A 424 -18.50 2.91 29.65
C VAL A 424 -17.33 3.84 29.91
N VAL A 425 -16.95 4.63 28.91
CA VAL A 425 -15.80 5.54 29.00
C VAL A 425 -16.23 6.98 29.20
N ILE A 426 -17.35 7.39 28.62
CA ILE A 426 -17.95 8.71 28.86
C ILE A 426 -19.42 8.48 29.25
N ASN A 427 -19.80 8.87 30.46
CA ASN A 427 -21.15 8.72 30.98
C ASN A 427 -21.93 10.05 30.87
N ALA A 428 -22.09 10.51 29.64
CA ALA A 428 -22.83 11.72 29.29
C ALA A 428 -23.30 11.66 27.83
N SER A 429 -24.42 12.31 27.57
CA SER A 429 -24.84 12.67 26.22
C SER A 429 -23.91 13.72 25.64
N LEU A 430 -23.48 13.49 24.40
CA LEU A 430 -22.58 14.38 23.67
C LEU A 430 -23.26 14.81 22.38
N ARG A 431 -23.41 16.11 22.19
CA ARG A 431 -23.93 16.70 20.96
C ARG A 431 -22.88 17.64 20.40
N LEU A 432 -22.42 17.34 19.19
CA LEU A 432 -21.57 18.25 18.43
C LEU A 432 -22.46 19.37 17.87
N LEU A 433 -22.15 20.61 18.24
CA LEU A 433 -22.88 21.79 17.76
C LEU A 433 -22.16 22.51 16.64
N ASP A 434 -20.83 22.51 16.69
CA ASP A 434 -19.98 23.22 15.76
C ASP A 434 -18.64 22.50 15.64
N ALA A 435 -18.05 22.59 14.46
CA ALA A 435 -16.68 22.19 14.21
C ALA A 435 -16.09 23.28 13.31
N ARG A 436 -14.90 23.81 13.64
CA ARG A 436 -14.23 24.85 12.85
C ARG A 436 -12.74 24.59 12.78
N LEU A 437 -12.18 24.77 11.59
CA LEU A 437 -10.75 24.79 11.42
C LEU A 437 -10.33 26.24 11.63
N LEU A 438 -9.70 26.53 12.76
CA LEU A 438 -9.04 27.82 12.91
C LEU A 438 -7.67 27.72 12.27
N ILE A 439 -7.50 28.53 11.23
CA ILE A 439 -6.21 28.80 10.61
C ILE A 439 -5.71 30.06 11.31
N SER A 440 -4.94 29.88 12.38
CA SER A 440 -4.17 30.98 12.95
C SER A 440 -2.88 31.15 12.14
N ASP A 441 -2.19 32.27 12.28
CA ASP A 441 -0.94 32.57 11.55
C ASP A 441 0.16 31.49 11.74
N ASN A 442 0.01 30.58 12.72
CA ASN A 442 1.03 29.61 13.08
C ASN A 442 0.60 28.14 13.16
N GLU A 443 -0.69 27.81 13.28
CA GLU A 443 -1.14 26.41 13.38
C GLU A 443 -2.56 26.23 12.83
N GLN A 444 -2.79 25.10 12.15
CA GLN A 444 -4.15 24.61 11.84
C GLN A 444 -4.65 23.80 13.02
N GLN A 445 -5.60 24.36 13.77
CA GLN A 445 -6.21 23.68 14.90
C GLN A 445 -7.68 23.42 14.60
N ALA A 446 -8.06 22.14 14.59
CA ALA A 446 -9.46 21.75 14.55
C ALA A 446 -10.07 21.98 15.93
N LEU A 447 -11.02 22.91 16.01
CA LEU A 447 -11.73 23.26 17.21
C LEU A 447 -13.18 22.78 17.11
N PHE A 448 -13.70 22.27 18.21
CA PHE A 448 -15.04 21.73 18.27
C PHE A 448 -15.82 22.42 19.39
N THR A 449 -17.10 22.64 19.12
CA THR A 449 -18.06 23.05 20.14
C THR A 449 -18.95 21.87 20.47
N LEU A 450 -18.79 21.34 21.69
CA LEU A 450 -19.47 20.15 22.17
C LEU A 450 -20.40 20.52 23.33
N LYS A 451 -21.68 20.21 23.20
CA LYS A 451 -22.63 20.24 24.31
C LYS A 451 -22.63 18.87 24.99
N VAL A 452 -22.38 18.89 26.30
CA VAL A 452 -22.30 17.70 27.15
C VAL A 452 -23.43 17.77 28.17
N SER A 453 -24.21 16.71 28.32
CA SER A 453 -25.29 16.68 29.31
C SER A 453 -25.40 15.30 29.97
N ASN A 454 -25.58 15.30 31.29
CA ASN A 454 -25.96 14.11 32.03
C ASN A 454 -26.84 14.49 33.22
N ASP A 455 -27.37 13.50 33.94
CA ASP A 455 -28.31 13.73 35.04
C ASP A 455 -27.75 14.64 36.16
N LYS A 456 -26.43 14.77 36.28
CA LYS A 456 -25.75 15.57 37.30
C LYS A 456 -25.36 16.97 36.82
N LEU A 457 -25.22 17.17 35.52
CA LEU A 457 -24.72 18.38 34.90
C LEU A 457 -25.81 18.90 33.96
N LYS A 458 -26.50 19.97 34.36
CA LYS A 458 -27.66 20.60 33.67
C LYS A 458 -27.33 21.21 32.28
N ASN A 459 -26.46 20.56 31.52
CA ASN A 459 -25.77 20.95 30.29
C ASN A 459 -24.51 21.78 30.54
N ILE A 460 -23.38 21.32 29.98
CA ILE A 460 -22.12 22.05 29.87
C ILE A 460 -21.83 22.25 28.39
N LEU A 461 -21.42 23.46 28.03
CA LEU A 461 -20.97 23.78 26.69
C LEU A 461 -19.45 23.91 26.69
N ILE A 462 -18.77 23.16 25.82
CA ILE A 462 -17.33 23.19 25.62
C ILE A 462 -17.11 23.88 24.27
N GLU A 463 -16.76 25.17 24.26
CA GLU A 463 -16.71 25.98 23.03
C GLU A 463 -15.30 26.09 22.47
N GLN A 464 -15.15 25.83 21.16
CA GLN A 464 -13.93 26.05 20.40
C GLN A 464 -12.69 25.43 21.06
N LYS A 465 -12.77 24.13 21.36
CA LYS A 465 -11.69 23.37 22.01
C LYS A 465 -11.17 22.29 21.09
N ASP A 466 -9.85 22.05 21.13
CA ASP A 466 -9.28 20.87 20.48
C ASP A 466 -9.63 19.58 21.23
N ILE A 467 -9.29 18.44 20.63
CA ILE A 467 -9.63 17.11 21.18
C ILE A 467 -8.98 16.89 22.56
N GLU A 468 -7.76 17.37 22.78
CA GLU A 468 -7.09 17.23 24.08
C GLU A 468 -7.76 18.07 25.16
N GLU A 469 -8.13 19.30 24.85
CA GLU A 469 -8.82 20.20 25.75
C GLU A 469 -10.24 19.72 26.07
N ILE A 470 -10.94 19.14 25.09
CA ILE A 470 -12.23 18.46 25.32
C ILE A 470 -12.04 17.28 26.26
N ALA A 471 -11.06 16.40 26.02
CA ALA A 471 -10.78 15.27 26.90
C ALA A 471 -10.46 15.72 28.35
N LYS A 472 -9.61 16.75 28.52
CA LYS A 472 -9.33 17.36 29.84
C LYS A 472 -10.59 17.89 30.51
N THR A 473 -11.46 18.56 29.73
CA THR A 473 -12.71 19.13 30.24
C THR A 473 -13.67 18.03 30.70
N LEU A 474 -13.82 16.94 29.92
CA LEU A 474 -14.66 15.79 30.28
C LEU A 474 -14.18 15.09 31.58
N ILE A 475 -12.87 15.06 31.85
CA ILE A 475 -12.32 14.61 33.14
C ILE A 475 -12.69 15.59 34.25
N LYS A 476 -12.45 16.90 34.03
CA LYS A 476 -12.67 17.94 35.03
C LYS A 476 -14.13 18.00 35.49
N VAL A 477 -15.08 17.79 34.58
CA VAL A 477 -16.52 17.80 34.89
C VAL A 477 -17.03 16.44 35.41
N GLY A 478 -16.15 15.44 35.52
CA GLY A 478 -16.47 14.15 36.15
C GLY A 478 -17.36 13.23 35.33
N VAL A 479 -17.38 13.38 33.99
CA VAL A 479 -18.16 12.50 33.09
C VAL A 479 -17.33 11.40 32.44
N SER A 480 -16.01 11.59 32.35
CA SER A 480 -15.08 10.56 31.88
C SER A 480 -14.81 9.53 32.97
N LEU A 481 -14.94 8.26 32.62
CA LEU A 481 -14.56 7.10 33.43
C LEU A 481 -13.26 6.44 32.95
N ALA A 482 -12.62 6.98 31.92
CA ALA A 482 -11.36 6.47 31.36
C ALA A 482 -10.23 6.45 32.42
N LYS A 483 -9.45 5.37 32.44
CA LYS A 483 -8.33 5.19 33.38
C LYS A 483 -7.10 6.01 33.02
N ASN A 484 -6.92 6.37 31.74
CA ASN A 484 -5.78 7.15 31.29
C ASN A 484 -6.18 8.22 30.25
N LYS A 485 -5.41 9.32 30.22
CA LYS A 485 -5.68 10.49 29.36
C LYS A 485 -5.57 10.14 27.86
N SER A 486 -4.59 9.32 27.46
CA SER A 486 -4.33 8.99 26.05
C SER A 486 -5.47 8.18 25.42
N GLU A 487 -6.03 7.25 26.18
CA GLU A 487 -7.20 6.46 25.80
C GLU A 487 -8.43 7.33 25.68
N LEU A 488 -8.64 8.26 26.63
CA LEU A 488 -9.76 9.20 26.54
C LEU A 488 -9.67 10.09 25.29
N VAL A 489 -8.47 10.59 24.93
CA VAL A 489 -8.28 11.38 23.70
C VAL A 489 -8.71 10.58 22.47
N ARG A 490 -8.32 9.30 22.36
CA ARG A 490 -8.74 8.42 21.26
C ARG A 490 -10.25 8.19 21.24
N VAL A 491 -10.86 8.05 22.42
CA VAL A 491 -12.30 7.87 22.58
C VAL A 491 -13.06 9.12 22.16
N VAL A 492 -12.61 10.32 22.58
CA VAL A 492 -13.20 11.61 22.18
C VAL A 492 -13.07 11.82 20.67
N GLN A 493 -11.91 11.51 20.09
CA GLN A 493 -11.69 11.63 18.65
C GLN A 493 -12.66 10.76 17.83
N ALA A 494 -12.77 9.47 18.17
CA ALA A 494 -13.69 8.58 17.45
C ALA A 494 -15.16 8.98 17.68
N THR A 495 -15.48 9.52 18.85
CA THR A 495 -16.81 10.03 19.17
C THR A 495 -17.19 11.22 18.30
N ILE A 496 -16.31 12.22 18.18
CA ILE A 496 -16.52 13.38 17.32
C ILE A 496 -16.72 12.94 15.87
N PHE A 497 -15.89 12.02 15.37
CA PHE A 497 -16.05 11.47 14.02
C PHE A 497 -17.44 10.84 13.78
N ILE A 498 -17.92 10.02 14.72
CA ILE A 498 -19.25 9.39 14.64
C ILE A 498 -20.35 10.47 14.62
N LEU A 499 -20.25 11.48 15.49
CA LEU A 499 -21.22 12.57 15.57
C LEU A 499 -21.24 13.41 14.29
N MET A 500 -20.08 13.75 13.71
CA MET A 500 -20.01 14.49 12.46
C MET A 500 -20.71 13.77 11.32
N LYS A 501 -20.45 12.46 11.18
CA LYS A 501 -21.11 11.62 10.18
C LYS A 501 -22.63 11.54 10.41
N ALA A 502 -23.05 11.38 11.66
CA ALA A 502 -24.48 11.27 12.00
C ALA A 502 -25.26 12.56 11.72
N PHE A 503 -24.63 13.73 11.91
CA PHE A 503 -25.25 15.03 11.68
C PHE A 503 -24.95 15.64 10.29
N ASN A 504 -24.33 14.85 9.40
CA ASN A 504 -23.88 15.31 8.08
C ASN A 504 -23.11 16.64 8.14
N ILE A 505 -22.29 16.82 9.19
CA ILE A 505 -21.42 17.97 9.33
C ILE A 505 -20.20 17.69 8.47
N GLU A 506 -20.14 18.35 7.32
CA GLU A 506 -19.00 18.30 6.41
C GLU A 506 -17.81 19.05 7.04
N PHE A 507 -16.88 18.31 7.62
CA PHE A 507 -15.46 18.63 7.50
C PHE A 507 -14.91 17.71 6.45
N ASP A 508 -14.15 18.26 5.51
CA ASP A 508 -13.67 17.45 4.41
C ASP A 508 -12.90 16.20 4.84
N TYR A 509 -12.19 16.13 5.99
CA TYR A 509 -11.57 14.87 6.42
C TYR A 509 -11.30 14.71 7.94
N ILE A 510 -11.94 13.72 8.58
CA ILE A 510 -11.38 12.99 9.73
C ILE A 510 -11.34 11.52 9.34
N HIS A 511 -10.26 11.05 8.74
CA HIS A 511 -9.98 9.62 8.69
C HIS A 511 -8.79 9.30 9.59
N THR A 512 -8.99 8.29 10.43
CA THR A 512 -7.95 7.45 11.02
C THR A 512 -6.92 7.06 9.95
N ALA A 513 -5.65 7.39 10.21
CA ALA A 513 -4.50 7.25 9.33
C ALA A 513 -4.53 8.21 8.12
N PHE A 514 -3.64 9.19 8.19
CA PHE A 514 -3.33 10.20 7.20
C PHE A 514 -3.35 9.65 5.77
N ASP A 515 -4.18 10.24 4.92
CA ASP A 515 -3.96 10.39 3.49
C ASP A 515 -4.43 11.80 3.15
N VAL A 516 -3.47 12.72 3.01
CA VAL A 516 -3.70 14.12 2.65
C VAL A 516 -3.93 14.20 1.14
N TRP A 517 -5.12 14.63 0.72
CA TRP A 517 -5.31 15.18 -0.62
C TRP A 517 -5.05 16.69 -0.53
N PHE A 518 -3.99 17.12 -1.23
CA PHE A 518 -3.49 18.49 -1.27
C PHE A 518 -4.25 19.31 -2.32
N ASP A 519 -4.69 20.51 -1.95
CA ASP A 519 -4.82 21.61 -2.91
C ASP A 519 -3.42 21.92 -3.47
N GLU A 520 -3.29 21.99 -4.79
CA GLU A 520 -2.03 22.03 -5.56
C GLU A 520 -1.20 23.31 -5.36
N ARG A 521 -1.51 24.13 -4.34
CA ARG A 521 -0.91 25.45 -4.12
C ARG A 521 -0.07 25.61 -2.84
N TYR A 522 0.03 24.59 -1.97
CA TYR A 522 0.87 24.64 -0.76
C TYR A 522 1.94 23.54 -0.77
N TYR A 523 3.12 23.87 -1.26
CA TYR A 523 4.20 22.92 -1.57
C TYR A 523 4.99 22.40 -0.36
N ILE A 524 4.73 22.89 0.85
CA ILE A 524 5.36 22.42 2.09
C ILE A 524 4.25 22.35 3.14
N THR A 525 3.82 21.16 3.54
CA THR A 525 2.88 20.99 4.67
C THR A 525 3.53 21.45 5.96
N ASN A 526 2.81 22.26 6.74
CA ASN A 526 3.25 22.84 8.03
C ASN A 526 3.50 21.80 9.14
N ALA A 527 3.32 20.51 8.87
CA ALA A 527 3.40 19.43 9.86
C ALA A 527 3.91 18.11 9.23
N TYR A 528 4.94 17.51 9.83
CA TYR A 528 5.43 16.15 9.52
C TYR A 528 5.27 15.24 10.75
N ILE A 529 4.97 13.95 10.60
CA ILE A 529 4.96 13.02 11.73
C ILE A 529 6.32 12.38 11.89
N ASN A 530 7.00 12.65 13.01
CA ASN A 530 8.21 11.95 13.39
C ASN A 530 7.91 10.44 13.55
N PRO A 531 8.57 9.57 12.77
CA PRO A 531 8.30 8.13 12.73
C PRO A 531 8.46 7.39 14.05
N GLU A 532 9.42 7.84 14.86
CA GLU A 532 9.85 7.12 16.05
C GLU A 532 9.03 7.50 17.26
N THR A 533 8.62 8.76 17.31
CA THR A 533 7.88 9.33 18.44
C THR A 533 6.38 9.45 18.17
N ASN A 534 5.94 9.27 16.92
CA ASN A 534 4.60 9.64 16.44
C ASN A 534 4.23 11.09 16.80
N SER A 535 5.22 11.98 16.96
CA SER A 535 4.99 13.39 17.26
C SER A 535 4.83 14.19 15.97
N ILE A 536 3.97 15.21 16.00
CA ILE A 536 3.86 16.18 14.91
C ILE A 536 5.02 17.18 15.06
N ILE A 537 5.85 17.26 14.03
CA ILE A 537 6.93 18.23 13.83
C ILE A 537 6.31 19.41 13.10
N ASP A 538 6.15 20.54 13.80
CA ASP A 538 5.76 21.83 13.23
C ASP A 538 6.91 22.35 12.34
N VAL A 539 6.71 22.30 11.03
CA VAL A 539 7.70 22.71 10.02
C VAL A 539 7.86 24.23 10.02
N ASP A 540 6.79 24.99 10.25
CA ASP A 540 6.81 26.45 10.24
C ASP A 540 7.66 27.00 11.38
N LYS A 541 7.67 26.32 12.53
CA LYS A 541 8.59 26.65 13.62
C LYS A 541 10.04 26.61 13.16
N TYR A 542 10.45 25.56 12.43
CA TYR A 542 11.83 25.44 11.97
C TYR A 542 12.18 26.46 10.90
N ILE A 543 11.25 26.72 9.97
CA ILE A 543 11.40 27.77 8.96
C ILE A 543 11.62 29.14 9.62
N ARG A 544 10.83 29.47 10.64
CA ARG A 544 10.94 30.75 11.36
C ARG A 544 12.20 30.89 12.21
N THR A 545 12.74 29.77 12.70
CA THR A 545 13.97 29.79 13.51
C THR A 545 15.24 29.79 12.68
N ALA A 546 15.19 29.41 11.40
CA ALA A 546 16.35 29.36 10.54
C ALA A 546 16.85 30.79 10.26
N GLN A 547 18.10 31.06 10.62
CA GLN A 547 18.76 32.33 10.33
C GLN A 547 19.56 32.24 9.04
N LEU A 548 19.84 33.39 8.43
CA LEU A 548 20.70 33.46 7.25
C LEU A 548 22.08 32.83 7.51
N SER A 549 22.64 33.01 8.71
CA SER A 549 23.91 32.38 9.11
C SER A 549 23.84 30.84 9.09
N ASP A 550 22.68 30.25 9.39
CA ASP A 550 22.51 28.80 9.33
C ASP A 550 22.50 28.29 7.89
N PHE A 551 21.86 29.06 7.00
CA PHE A 551 21.90 28.81 5.55
C PHE A 551 23.33 28.91 5.00
N VAL A 552 24.09 29.94 5.38
CA VAL A 552 25.50 30.10 4.97
C VAL A 552 26.33 28.90 5.41
N LYS A 553 26.22 28.45 6.67
CA LYS A 553 26.89 27.24 7.15
C LYS A 553 26.51 25.99 6.36
N PHE A 554 25.25 25.87 5.96
CA PHE A 554 24.82 24.76 5.11
C PHE A 554 25.51 24.78 3.74
N ILE A 555 25.62 25.96 3.13
CA ILE A 555 26.34 26.14 1.86
C ILE A 555 27.84 25.88 2.00
N GLU A 556 28.47 26.30 3.11
CA GLU A 556 29.86 25.97 3.42
C GLU A 556 30.09 24.45 3.49
N ILE A 557 29.21 23.71 4.19
CA ILE A 557 29.29 22.24 4.28
C ILE A 557 29.18 21.59 2.91
N LEU A 558 28.27 22.08 2.05
CA LEU A 558 28.16 21.58 0.68
C LEU A 558 29.40 21.91 -0.15
N ASN A 559 29.92 23.13 -0.03
CA ASN A 559 31.13 23.56 -0.73
C ASN A 559 32.39 22.79 -0.28
N ASP A 560 32.36 22.24 0.93
CA ASP A 560 33.42 21.41 1.48
C ASP A 560 33.44 19.97 0.92
N ILE A 561 32.39 19.54 0.21
CA ILE A 561 32.40 18.23 -0.48
C ILE A 561 33.55 18.22 -1.50
N SER A 562 34.46 17.27 -1.42
CA SER A 562 35.68 17.18 -2.24
C SER A 562 35.37 16.97 -3.71
N ASP A 563 34.46 16.04 -4.02
CA ASP A 563 34.08 15.65 -5.37
C ASP A 563 32.89 16.46 -5.92
N ASP A 564 33.02 17.00 -7.14
CA ASP A 564 31.98 17.79 -7.81
C ASP A 564 30.76 16.94 -8.18
N GLY A 565 31.00 15.69 -8.55
CA GLY A 565 29.96 14.77 -8.94
C GLY A 565 29.06 14.39 -7.76
N LEU A 566 29.66 14.07 -6.61
CA LEU A 566 29.00 13.82 -5.34
C LEU A 566 28.26 15.06 -4.87
N LEU A 567 28.86 16.25 -4.98
CA LEU A 567 28.19 17.52 -4.67
C LEU A 567 26.91 17.66 -5.49
N LEU A 568 26.98 17.54 -6.82
CA LEU A 568 25.83 17.61 -7.72
C LEU A 568 24.76 16.58 -7.37
N ALA A 569 25.14 15.30 -7.28
CA ALA A 569 24.20 14.20 -7.09
C ALA A 569 23.52 14.28 -5.71
N PHE A 570 24.28 14.53 -4.64
CA PHE A 570 23.76 14.58 -3.27
C PHE A 570 22.88 15.81 -3.04
N SER A 571 23.37 17.01 -3.38
CA SER A 571 22.58 18.23 -3.18
C SER A 571 21.36 18.27 -4.11
N GLY A 572 21.50 17.88 -5.38
CA GLY A 572 20.39 17.74 -6.31
C GLY A 572 19.32 16.75 -5.84
N GLN A 573 19.74 15.61 -5.29
CA GLN A 573 18.85 14.60 -4.71
C GLN A 573 18.00 15.22 -3.60
N ILE A 574 18.64 15.83 -2.61
CA ILE A 574 17.95 16.37 -1.43
C ILE A 574 17.03 17.52 -1.82
N MET A 575 17.48 18.41 -2.71
CA MET A 575 16.70 19.57 -3.14
C MET A 575 15.52 19.18 -4.04
N SER A 576 15.59 18.05 -4.73
CA SER A 576 14.50 17.54 -5.57
C SER A 576 13.48 16.66 -4.83
N THR A 577 13.82 16.14 -3.64
CA THR A 577 12.97 15.18 -2.93
C THR A 577 11.52 15.62 -2.71
N PRO A 578 11.22 16.89 -2.35
CA PRO A 578 9.84 17.34 -2.16
C PRO A 578 8.99 17.32 -3.43
N PHE A 579 9.64 17.29 -4.61
CA PHE A 579 9.03 17.47 -5.92
C PHE A 579 8.92 16.17 -6.73
N THR A 580 9.32 15.03 -6.16
CA THR A 580 9.20 13.70 -6.79
C THR A 580 7.76 13.34 -7.17
N PHE A 581 6.76 13.97 -6.56
CA PHE A 581 5.35 13.76 -6.90
C PHE A 581 4.98 14.36 -8.27
N GLU A 582 5.66 15.43 -8.70
CA GLU A 582 5.44 16.04 -10.02
C GLU A 582 6.04 15.18 -11.13
N THR A 583 7.23 14.63 -10.89
CA THR A 583 7.98 13.85 -11.90
C THR A 583 7.64 12.36 -11.88
N GLN A 584 7.15 11.86 -10.74
CA GLN A 584 7.06 10.43 -10.43
C GLN A 584 8.39 9.68 -10.51
N LEU A 585 9.51 10.39 -10.55
CA LEU A 585 10.85 9.82 -10.57
C LEU A 585 11.34 9.72 -9.13
N LYS A 586 11.92 8.57 -8.81
CA LYS A 586 12.43 8.24 -7.47
C LYS A 586 13.91 7.91 -7.60
N PRO A 587 14.76 8.92 -7.79
CA PRO A 587 16.20 8.68 -7.86
C PRO A 587 16.65 7.96 -6.58
N LEU A 588 17.41 6.87 -6.77
CA LEU A 588 18.09 6.18 -5.69
C LEU A 588 19.57 6.52 -5.80
N LEU A 589 20.12 7.15 -4.77
CA LEU A 589 21.53 7.48 -4.68
C LEU A 589 22.26 6.39 -3.88
N TRP A 590 23.16 5.67 -4.53
CA TRP A 590 23.99 4.63 -3.90
C TRP A 590 25.41 5.17 -3.72
N LEU A 591 25.73 5.60 -2.50
CA LEU A 591 27.03 6.13 -2.13
C LEU A 591 27.90 4.99 -1.58
N TRP A 592 29.01 4.68 -2.25
CA TRP A 592 29.82 3.55 -1.81
C TRP A 592 31.31 3.86 -1.89
N SER A 593 32.07 3.14 -1.07
CA SER A 593 33.53 3.15 -1.06
C SER A 593 34.00 1.90 -0.34
N TYR A 594 35.08 1.29 -0.84
CA TYR A 594 35.74 0.17 -0.16
C TYR A 594 36.25 0.57 1.23
N SER A 595 36.65 1.83 1.39
CA SER A 595 37.17 2.35 2.65
C SER A 595 36.04 2.77 3.61
N PRO A 596 36.00 2.21 4.83
CA PRO A 596 35.16 2.76 5.89
C PRO A 596 35.72 4.11 6.36
N GLY A 597 34.90 4.91 7.07
CA GLY A 597 35.38 6.11 7.74
C GLY A 597 35.60 7.36 6.86
N ILE A 598 35.46 7.28 5.54
CA ILE A 598 35.64 8.43 4.62
C ILE A 598 34.57 9.53 4.69
N GLY A 599 33.62 9.42 5.64
CA GLY A 599 32.59 10.43 5.89
C GLY A 599 31.19 10.14 5.32
N LYS A 600 30.94 8.97 4.71
CA LYS A 600 29.62 8.58 4.13
C LYS A 600 28.46 8.85 5.08
N SER A 601 28.50 8.27 6.28
CA SER A 601 27.48 8.45 7.33
C SER A 601 27.48 9.87 7.92
N THR A 602 28.59 10.61 7.88
CA THR A 602 28.56 12.02 8.30
C THR A 602 27.76 12.85 7.30
N LEU A 603 27.95 12.63 6.00
CA LEU A 603 27.20 13.29 4.93
C LEU A 603 25.72 12.88 4.91
N THR A 604 25.40 11.59 4.97
CA THR A 604 24.01 11.14 4.86
C THR A 604 23.30 11.22 6.20
N SER A 605 23.80 10.52 7.21
CA SER A 605 23.12 10.36 8.50
C SER A 605 23.15 11.63 9.34
N LYS A 606 24.32 12.24 9.57
CA LYS A 606 24.41 13.39 10.50
C LYS A 606 23.82 14.66 9.90
N LEU A 607 24.12 14.97 8.63
CA LEU A 607 23.60 16.16 7.98
C LEU A 607 22.10 16.04 7.70
N LEU A 608 21.58 14.93 7.16
CA LEU A 608 20.13 14.83 6.89
C LEU A 608 19.29 14.77 8.16
N ARG A 609 19.81 14.20 9.25
CA ARG A 609 19.17 14.29 10.56
C ARG A 609 19.06 15.74 11.02
N ARG A 610 20.08 16.57 10.78
CA ARG A 610 20.03 18.01 11.06
C ARG A 610 19.06 18.73 10.14
N LEU A 611 19.12 18.50 8.84
CA LEU A 611 18.27 19.20 7.88
C LEU A 611 16.79 18.85 8.02
N PHE A 612 16.44 17.58 8.26
CA PHE A 612 15.06 17.09 8.13
C PHE A 612 14.53 16.30 9.34
N LEU A 613 15.33 16.14 10.41
CA LEU A 613 14.97 15.29 11.55
C LEU A 613 14.77 13.81 11.18
N ILE A 614 15.45 13.35 10.12
CA ILE A 614 15.37 11.97 9.64
C ILE A 614 16.45 11.15 10.31
N GLU A 615 16.04 10.15 11.09
CA GLU A 615 16.97 9.17 11.64
C GLU A 615 17.31 8.13 10.56
N PRO A 616 18.60 7.93 10.24
CA PRO A 616 19.00 6.85 9.35
C PRO A 616 18.65 5.49 9.95
N LYS A 617 18.46 4.48 9.09
CA LYS A 617 18.37 3.09 9.53
C LYS A 617 19.54 2.31 8.98
N THR A 618 20.19 1.52 9.83
CA THR A 618 21.14 0.53 9.35
C THR A 618 20.40 -0.62 8.69
N GLN A 619 21.07 -1.35 7.81
CA GLN A 619 20.51 -2.55 7.19
C GLN A 619 19.98 -3.55 8.24
N ASP A 620 20.73 -3.77 9.32
CA ASP A 620 20.36 -4.68 10.41
C ASP A 620 19.13 -4.21 11.17
N ALA A 621 18.99 -2.90 11.38
CA ALA A 621 17.81 -2.32 12.02
C ALA A 621 16.54 -2.49 11.17
N LEU A 622 16.69 -2.70 9.86
CA LEU A 622 15.58 -2.98 8.97
C LEU A 622 15.18 -4.45 9.07
N GLY A 623 16.11 -5.42 9.12
CA GLY A 623 15.90 -6.81 9.58
C GLY A 623 14.81 -7.67 8.87
N SER A 624 13.94 -7.10 8.05
CA SER A 624 12.88 -7.74 7.28
C SER A 624 12.38 -6.81 6.18
N GLU A 625 11.80 -7.39 5.12
CA GLU A 625 11.14 -6.60 4.06
C GLU A 625 10.03 -5.71 4.62
N HIS A 626 9.34 -6.16 5.67
CA HIS A 626 8.27 -5.40 6.31
C HIS A 626 8.77 -4.08 6.86
N THR A 627 9.86 -4.08 7.63
CA THR A 627 10.38 -2.87 8.25
C THR A 627 10.89 -1.90 7.20
N ILE A 628 11.46 -2.40 6.10
CA ILE A 628 11.90 -1.57 4.97
C ILE A 628 10.69 -0.90 4.32
N TYR A 629 9.64 -1.66 3.98
CA TYR A 629 8.43 -1.08 3.42
C TYR A 629 7.74 -0.12 4.39
N ARG A 630 7.73 -0.42 5.69
CA ARG A 630 7.21 0.48 6.71
C ARG A 630 8.02 1.76 6.75
N PHE A 631 9.34 1.68 6.70
CA PHE A 631 10.24 2.83 6.67
C PHE A 631 10.03 3.68 5.41
N LEU A 632 9.91 3.05 4.24
CA LEU A 632 9.61 3.71 2.96
C LEU A 632 8.16 4.24 2.87
N ARG A 633 7.21 3.68 3.62
CA ARG A 633 5.82 4.13 3.68
C ARG A 633 5.67 5.39 4.53
N MET A 634 6.43 5.48 5.62
CA MET A 634 6.36 6.61 6.56
C MET A 634 6.84 7.94 5.95
N THR A 635 7.26 7.92 4.69
CA THR A 635 7.73 9.06 3.92
C THR A 635 6.81 9.42 2.74
N GLU A 636 5.51 9.14 2.86
CA GLU A 636 4.47 9.86 2.10
C GLU A 636 4.69 11.38 2.09
N ASN A 637 5.41 11.90 3.10
CA ASN A 637 5.79 13.30 3.29
C ASN A 637 6.99 13.79 2.45
N ARG A 638 7.38 13.09 1.37
CA ARG A 638 8.30 13.64 0.35
C ARG A 638 9.67 14.05 0.92
N LEU A 639 10.24 13.20 1.78
CA LEU A 639 11.53 13.41 2.44
C LEU A 639 12.58 12.37 2.03
N PRO A 640 13.88 12.69 2.06
CA PRO A 640 14.93 11.74 1.69
C PRO A 640 15.08 10.66 2.76
N VAL A 641 15.08 9.40 2.36
CA VAL A 641 15.29 8.27 3.28
C VAL A 641 16.74 7.82 3.22
N VAL A 642 17.34 7.53 4.39
CA VAL A 642 18.72 7.04 4.48
C VAL A 642 18.74 5.61 5.01
N ILE A 643 19.36 4.72 4.25
CA ILE A 643 19.78 3.40 4.72
C ILE A 643 21.31 3.42 4.82
N ASP A 644 21.82 3.39 6.03
CA ASP A 644 23.25 3.56 6.33
C ASP A 644 23.94 2.20 6.48
N ASP A 645 25.21 2.14 6.10
CA ASP A 645 26.13 1.01 6.28
C ASP A 645 25.60 -0.32 5.74
N VAL A 646 25.18 -0.33 4.48
CA VAL A 646 24.81 -1.56 3.77
C VAL A 646 26.10 -2.33 3.42
N THR A 647 26.34 -3.41 4.15
CA THR A 647 27.53 -4.25 3.98
C THR A 647 27.36 -5.27 2.85
N SER A 648 26.13 -5.78 2.68
CA SER A 648 25.78 -6.74 1.63
C SER A 648 24.34 -6.53 1.18
N ILE A 649 24.00 -6.93 -0.05
CA ILE A 649 22.63 -6.84 -0.56
C ILE A 649 22.00 -8.24 -0.52
N PRO A 650 21.15 -8.57 0.47
CA PRO A 650 20.33 -9.77 0.41
C PRO A 650 19.46 -9.76 -0.85
N ALA A 651 19.18 -10.94 -1.42
CA ALA A 651 18.30 -11.06 -2.59
C ALA A 651 16.91 -10.42 -2.36
N SER A 652 16.40 -10.50 -1.13
CA SER A 652 15.18 -9.80 -0.70
C SER A 652 15.31 -8.28 -0.78
N PHE A 653 16.44 -7.72 -0.36
CA PHE A 653 16.72 -6.29 -0.46
C PHE A 653 16.80 -5.83 -1.93
N ALA A 654 17.47 -6.59 -2.80
CA ALA A 654 17.48 -6.32 -4.23
C ALA A 654 16.07 -6.35 -4.85
N GLY A 655 15.21 -7.29 -4.42
CA GLY A 655 13.81 -7.35 -4.81
C GLY A 655 13.00 -6.12 -4.38
N ILE A 656 13.27 -5.59 -3.18
CA ILE A 656 12.67 -4.35 -2.69
C ILE A 656 13.17 -3.15 -3.47
N LEU A 657 14.47 -3.03 -3.73
CA LEU A 657 15.01 -1.91 -4.51
C LEU A 657 14.52 -1.95 -5.97
N LYS A 658 14.39 -3.16 -6.53
CA LYS A 658 13.74 -3.36 -7.82
C LYS A 658 12.30 -2.88 -7.80
N SER A 659 11.53 -3.29 -6.78
CA SER A 659 10.15 -2.83 -6.60
C SER A 659 10.10 -1.31 -6.37
N TYR A 660 11.05 -0.76 -5.61
CA TYR A 660 11.18 0.66 -5.31
C TYR A 660 11.35 1.47 -6.59
N GLY A 661 12.31 1.06 -7.42
CA GLY A 661 12.56 1.71 -8.70
C GLY A 661 11.41 1.51 -9.70
N THR A 662 10.88 0.31 -9.83
CA THR A 662 9.94 -0.03 -10.92
C THR A 662 8.46 0.27 -10.62
N GLY A 663 8.06 0.37 -9.34
CA GLY A 663 6.67 0.48 -8.92
C GLY A 663 6.27 1.86 -8.37
N ASN A 664 5.04 2.26 -8.64
CA ASN A 664 4.40 3.41 -7.97
C ASN A 664 3.55 3.01 -6.77
N GLU A 665 3.05 1.78 -6.74
CA GLU A 665 2.19 1.25 -5.67
C GLU A 665 2.76 -0.07 -5.15
N TYR A 666 2.91 -0.19 -3.84
CA TYR A 666 3.40 -1.40 -3.19
C TYR A 666 2.25 -2.16 -2.57
N PHE A 667 2.28 -3.48 -2.72
CA PHE A 667 1.41 -4.36 -1.98
C PHE A 667 2.21 -4.93 -0.83
N TYR A 668 1.94 -4.43 0.37
CA TYR A 668 2.51 -5.01 1.57
C TYR A 668 1.56 -6.05 2.18
N ARG A 669 2.07 -7.26 2.40
CA ARG A 669 1.40 -8.30 3.20
C ARG A 669 1.86 -8.20 4.66
N GLY A 670 0.93 -7.80 5.54
CA GLY A 670 1.08 -7.82 6.99
C GLY A 670 1.73 -9.10 7.53
N THR A 671 2.67 -8.99 8.47
CA THR A 671 3.08 -10.13 9.29
C THR A 671 1.91 -10.53 10.19
N GLY A 672 1.39 -11.74 10.00
CA GLY A 672 0.42 -12.39 10.89
C GLY A 672 -0.95 -11.69 11.01
N ASN A 673 -1.95 -12.26 10.33
CA ASN A 673 -3.40 -12.15 10.67
C ASN A 673 -4.15 -10.84 10.35
N ILE A 674 -3.50 -9.82 9.79
CA ILE A 674 -4.18 -8.68 9.15
C ILE A 674 -3.86 -8.73 7.66
N ARG A 675 -4.64 -9.51 6.90
CA ARG A 675 -4.65 -9.47 5.44
C ARG A 675 -5.35 -8.19 5.00
N LYS A 676 -4.65 -7.07 5.05
CA LYS A 676 -5.03 -5.88 4.31
C LYS A 676 -3.89 -5.61 3.36
N ASP A 677 -4.14 -5.80 2.07
CA ASP A 677 -3.23 -5.33 1.04
C ASP A 677 -3.26 -3.80 1.13
N ILE A 678 -2.27 -3.24 1.81
CA ILE A 678 -2.13 -1.79 1.91
C ILE A 678 -1.36 -1.37 0.68
N LYS A 679 -2.08 -0.79 -0.27
CA LYS A 679 -1.49 0.01 -1.34
C LYS A 679 -0.99 1.31 -0.75
N PHE A 680 0.28 1.60 -0.90
CA PHE A 680 0.83 2.93 -0.63
C PHE A 680 1.77 3.32 -1.74
N ARG A 681 1.89 4.64 -1.97
CA ARG A 681 2.80 5.21 -2.95
C ARG A 681 4.05 5.70 -2.26
N THR A 682 5.20 5.10 -2.54
CA THR A 682 6.47 5.68 -2.07
C THR A 682 6.72 6.96 -2.87
N ARG A 683 6.99 8.07 -2.17
CA ARG A 683 7.38 9.34 -2.79
C ARG A 683 8.75 9.83 -2.32
N ALA A 684 9.29 9.24 -1.24
CA ALA A 684 10.65 9.50 -0.83
C ALA A 684 11.65 9.20 -1.94
N THR A 685 12.71 9.99 -1.99
CA THR A 685 13.98 9.57 -2.60
C THR A 685 14.75 8.70 -1.61
N LEU A 686 15.62 7.84 -2.11
CA LEU A 686 16.39 6.91 -1.27
C LEU A 686 17.87 7.20 -1.43
N ILE A 687 18.59 7.28 -0.31
CA ILE A 687 20.04 7.39 -0.23
C ILE A 687 20.54 6.19 0.56
N ILE A 688 21.46 5.44 -0.03
CA ILE A 688 22.06 4.26 0.58
C ILE A 688 23.55 4.50 0.68
N THR A 689 24.13 4.28 1.86
CA THR A 689 25.58 4.18 1.99
C THR A 689 25.98 2.71 2.06
N ALA A 690 27.07 2.36 1.39
CA ALA A 690 27.55 0.98 1.33
C ALA A 690 29.08 0.91 1.30
N ASN A 691 29.62 -0.28 1.58
CA ASN A 691 31.04 -0.58 1.40
C ASN A 691 31.33 -1.35 0.10
N SER A 692 30.32 -1.51 -0.76
CA SER A 692 30.41 -2.20 -2.04
C SER A 692 29.51 -1.54 -3.10
N PRO A 693 29.85 -1.66 -4.39
CA PRO A 693 29.01 -1.14 -5.46
C PRO A 693 27.68 -1.89 -5.53
N PHE A 694 26.61 -1.19 -5.88
CA PHE A 694 25.35 -1.85 -6.20
C PHE A 694 25.48 -2.68 -7.49
N ARG A 695 25.22 -3.98 -7.41
CA ARG A 695 25.19 -4.90 -8.55
C ARG A 695 23.78 -5.48 -8.70
N ALA A 696 23.13 -5.23 -9.84
CA ALA A 696 21.91 -5.93 -10.24
C ALA A 696 21.93 -6.26 -11.73
N GLY A 697 21.53 -7.48 -12.08
CA GLY A 697 21.38 -7.93 -13.47
C GLY A 697 20.15 -7.39 -14.21
N ASP A 698 19.48 -6.36 -13.68
CA ASP A 698 18.25 -5.79 -14.24
C ASP A 698 18.49 -4.33 -14.65
N ASP A 699 18.60 -4.11 -15.96
CA ASP A 699 18.84 -2.78 -16.53
C ASP A 699 17.72 -1.77 -16.16
N ALA A 700 16.48 -2.22 -15.92
CA ALA A 700 15.41 -1.34 -15.46
C ALA A 700 15.67 -0.82 -14.05
N VAL A 701 16.27 -1.62 -13.17
CA VAL A 701 16.66 -1.18 -11.83
C VAL A 701 17.86 -0.25 -11.92
N MET A 702 18.87 -0.65 -12.70
CA MET A 702 20.10 0.14 -12.86
C MET A 702 19.84 1.52 -13.47
N SER A 703 18.87 1.66 -14.39
CA SER A 703 18.48 2.96 -14.95
C SER A 703 17.99 3.96 -13.89
N ARG A 704 17.70 3.53 -12.66
CA ARG A 704 17.15 4.36 -11.58
C ARG A 704 18.09 4.61 -10.40
N ILE A 705 19.23 3.91 -10.38
CA ILE A 705 20.22 3.99 -9.30
C ILE A 705 21.41 4.80 -9.78
N ILE A 706 21.68 5.94 -9.16
CA ILE A 706 22.89 6.74 -9.38
C ILE A 706 23.95 6.19 -8.43
N ASN A 707 24.94 5.52 -9.00
CA ASN A 707 25.96 4.81 -8.24
C ASN A 707 27.21 5.70 -8.15
N VAL A 708 27.52 6.21 -6.95
CA VAL A 708 28.61 7.17 -6.72
C VAL A 708 29.70 6.46 -5.93
N HIS A 709 30.81 6.20 -6.61
CA HIS A 709 32.03 5.71 -5.98
C HIS A 709 32.78 6.87 -5.33
N ILE A 710 33.13 6.73 -4.07
CA ILE A 710 33.84 7.75 -3.31
C ILE A 710 35.25 7.21 -3.00
N GLN A 711 36.25 7.78 -3.67
CA GLN A 711 37.64 7.34 -3.55
C GLN A 711 38.33 7.97 -2.34
N ASP A 712 38.05 9.24 -2.07
CA ASP A 712 38.69 10.01 -1.00
C ASP A 712 37.73 10.40 0.13
N TYR A 713 38.24 11.09 1.14
CA TYR A 713 37.40 11.74 2.14
C TYR A 713 36.38 12.66 1.47
N ILE A 714 35.10 12.52 1.88
CA ILE A 714 33.99 13.33 1.35
C ILE A 714 34.22 14.82 1.59
N PHE A 715 34.81 15.17 2.73
CA PHE A 715 34.98 16.55 3.17
C PHE A 715 36.45 16.95 3.06
N LYS A 716 36.73 18.12 2.46
CA LYS A 716 38.10 18.66 2.35
C LYS A 716 38.66 19.01 3.71
N HIS A 717 37.80 19.44 4.64
CA HIS A 717 38.21 19.83 5.99
C HIS A 717 37.57 18.94 7.05
N SER A 718 38.37 18.50 8.03
CA SER A 718 37.91 17.66 9.14
C SER A 718 36.93 18.38 10.08
N ASP A 719 37.02 19.72 10.15
CA ASP A 719 36.15 20.57 10.97
C ASP A 719 34.71 20.67 10.46
N THR A 720 34.41 20.19 9.24
CA THR A 720 33.04 20.19 8.69
C THR A 720 32.06 19.40 9.54
N THR A 721 32.53 18.40 10.28
CA THR A 721 31.69 17.69 11.26
C THR A 721 31.23 18.60 12.41
N LYS A 722 32.01 19.63 12.78
CA LYS A 722 31.61 20.64 13.77
C LYS A 722 30.55 21.56 13.17
N LEU A 723 30.75 22.05 11.94
CA LEU A 723 29.76 22.87 11.23
C LEU A 723 28.40 22.17 11.12
N ILE A 724 28.37 20.87 10.78
CA ILE A 724 27.13 20.07 10.75
C ILE A 724 26.41 20.08 12.11
N LYS A 725 27.13 20.05 13.22
CA LYS A 725 26.54 20.07 14.57
C LYS A 725 25.99 21.44 14.96
N GLU A 726 26.50 22.51 14.36
CA GLU A 726 26.07 23.88 14.62
C GLU A 726 24.79 24.25 13.87
N ILE A 727 24.47 23.55 12.77
CA ILE A 727 23.22 23.77 12.05
C ILE A 727 22.01 23.40 12.94
N PRO A 728 20.98 24.26 13.02
CA PRO A 728 19.76 23.94 13.74
C PRO A 728 19.02 22.79 13.06
N TYR A 729 18.30 22.01 13.86
CA TYR A 729 17.41 21.00 13.33
C TYR A 729 16.34 21.62 12.43
N GLY A 730 15.96 20.96 11.34
CA GLY A 730 14.89 21.40 10.45
C GLY A 730 15.29 22.48 9.43
N LEU A 731 16.56 22.87 9.33
CA LEU A 731 17.02 23.88 8.35
C LEU A 731 16.64 23.51 6.91
N GLY A 732 16.61 22.22 6.56
CA GLY A 732 16.28 21.77 5.21
C GLY A 732 14.87 22.19 4.76
N TYR A 733 13.92 22.29 5.69
CA TYR A 733 12.58 22.80 5.37
C TYR A 733 12.59 24.29 5.00
N ALA A 734 13.43 25.09 5.65
CA ALA A 734 13.62 26.50 5.30
C ALA A 734 14.22 26.64 3.89
N VAL A 735 15.23 25.80 3.57
CA VAL A 735 15.83 25.75 2.24
C VAL A 735 14.79 25.40 1.17
N TYR A 736 13.90 24.44 1.43
CA TYR A 736 12.80 24.12 0.52
C TYR A 736 11.86 25.30 0.29
N GLY A 737 11.56 26.08 1.34
CA GLY A 737 10.77 27.30 1.21
C GLY A 737 11.40 28.30 0.22
N LEU A 738 12.71 28.48 0.30
CA LEU A 738 13.46 29.34 -0.62
C LEU A 738 13.46 28.79 -2.06
N ILE A 739 13.55 27.48 -2.24
CA ILE A 739 13.47 26.84 -3.57
C ILE A 739 12.08 27.06 -4.19
N VAL A 740 11.01 26.86 -3.42
CA VAL A 740 9.63 27.07 -3.90
C VAL A 740 9.43 28.54 -4.28
N ASP A 741 9.91 29.47 -3.47
CA ASP A 741 9.88 30.91 -3.78
C ASP A 741 10.63 31.22 -5.10
N GLU A 742 11.80 30.63 -5.29
CA GLU A 742 12.57 30.80 -6.53
C GLU A 742 11.87 30.20 -7.76
N MET A 743 11.19 29.05 -7.62
CA MET A 743 10.37 28.48 -8.69
C MET A 743 9.19 29.39 -9.04
N ASN A 744 8.47 29.90 -8.03
CA ASN A 744 7.33 30.79 -8.20
C ASN A 744 7.75 32.08 -8.91
N ARG A 745 8.89 32.66 -8.53
CA ARG A 745 9.47 33.85 -9.16
C ARG A 745 9.74 33.65 -10.65
N ARG A 746 10.10 32.43 -11.06
CA ARG A 746 10.37 32.07 -12.46
C ARG A 746 9.14 31.60 -13.22
N GLY A 747 8.00 31.40 -12.55
CA GLY A 747 6.74 30.99 -13.18
C GLY A 747 6.80 29.63 -13.89
N ARG A 748 7.58 28.68 -13.36
CA ARG A 748 7.71 27.33 -13.92
C ARG A 748 7.56 26.26 -12.84
N ARG A 749 6.99 25.12 -13.22
CA ARG A 749 6.89 23.94 -12.35
C ARG A 749 8.21 23.19 -12.28
N PHE A 750 8.37 22.34 -11.27
CA PHE A 750 9.59 21.55 -11.13
C PHE A 750 9.77 20.60 -12.32
N SER A 751 8.68 19.96 -12.78
CA SER A 751 8.68 19.08 -13.95
C SER A 751 9.20 19.75 -15.22
N ASP A 752 8.89 21.03 -15.41
CA ASP A 752 9.29 21.78 -16.61
C ASP A 752 10.82 21.95 -16.66
N TYR A 753 11.45 22.17 -15.51
CA TYR A 753 12.91 22.20 -15.40
C TYR A 753 13.53 20.83 -15.61
N VAL A 754 12.92 19.77 -15.09
CA VAL A 754 13.40 18.40 -15.28
C VAL A 754 13.46 18.05 -16.77
N GLU A 755 12.39 18.34 -17.52
CA GLU A 755 12.38 18.12 -18.96
C GLU A 755 13.40 18.99 -19.69
N LEU A 756 13.54 20.26 -19.29
CA LEU A 756 14.52 21.16 -19.86
C LEU A 756 15.95 20.60 -19.72
N PHE A 757 16.36 20.25 -18.50
CA PHE A 757 17.70 19.69 -18.25
C PHE A 757 17.87 18.31 -18.89
N ALA A 758 16.85 17.45 -18.86
CA ALA A 758 16.93 16.15 -19.52
C ALA A 758 17.24 16.26 -21.02
N ASN A 759 16.71 17.31 -21.68
CA ASN A 759 16.96 17.58 -23.09
C ASN A 759 18.36 18.19 -23.37
N THR A 760 19.03 18.78 -22.37
CA THR A 760 20.40 19.30 -22.51
C THR A 760 21.47 18.25 -22.21
N ILE A 761 21.11 17.07 -21.72
CA ILE A 761 22.05 15.97 -21.47
C ILE A 761 22.42 15.30 -22.79
N THR A 762 23.69 15.46 -23.20
CA THR A 762 24.23 14.88 -24.43
C THR A 762 24.77 13.46 -24.23
N ALA A 763 24.95 13.02 -22.99
CA ALA A 763 25.39 11.67 -22.66
C ALA A 763 24.51 10.60 -23.32
N ASP A 764 25.14 9.53 -23.82
CA ASP A 764 24.50 8.39 -24.50
C ASP A 764 23.89 7.42 -23.47
N ILE A 765 22.83 7.89 -22.81
CA ILE A 765 22.06 7.16 -21.79
C ILE A 765 20.58 7.16 -22.15
N ASP A 766 19.82 6.20 -21.62
CA ASP A 766 18.39 6.10 -21.92
C ASP A 766 17.61 7.32 -21.41
N TYR A 767 16.47 7.63 -22.04
CA TYR A 767 15.72 8.84 -21.75
C TYR A 767 15.22 8.92 -20.29
N ARG A 768 14.88 7.78 -19.67
CA ARG A 768 14.48 7.78 -18.25
C ARG A 768 15.67 8.14 -17.36
N ARG A 769 16.87 7.67 -17.70
CA ARG A 769 18.11 8.09 -17.03
C ARG A 769 18.35 9.58 -17.18
N LYS A 770 18.13 10.14 -18.37
CA LYS A 770 18.19 11.60 -18.60
C LYS A 770 17.20 12.36 -17.72
N LEU A 771 15.97 11.87 -17.56
CA LEU A 771 14.99 12.49 -16.67
C LEU A 771 15.43 12.45 -15.20
N ILE A 772 16.05 11.36 -14.75
CA ILE A 772 16.57 11.26 -13.38
C ILE A 772 17.70 12.26 -13.14
N TRP A 773 18.65 12.36 -14.07
CA TRP A 773 19.68 13.38 -14.00
C TRP A 773 19.12 14.80 -14.14
N GLY A 774 18.12 15.00 -15.00
CA GLY A 774 17.39 16.25 -15.13
C GLY A 774 16.74 16.67 -13.81
N GLN A 775 16.22 15.72 -13.04
CA GLN A 775 15.69 15.98 -11.70
C GLN A 775 16.78 16.43 -10.71
N LEU A 776 17.93 15.75 -10.68
CA LEU A 776 19.05 16.16 -9.82
C LEU A 776 19.58 17.54 -10.20
N LEU A 777 19.81 17.77 -11.50
CA LEU A 777 20.26 19.05 -12.05
C LEU A 777 19.29 20.17 -11.74
N THR A 778 17.98 19.90 -11.80
CA THR A 778 16.95 20.87 -11.41
C THR A 778 17.09 21.23 -9.93
N GLY A 779 17.17 20.24 -9.03
CA GLY A 779 17.35 20.50 -7.60
C GLY A 779 18.61 21.31 -7.29
N PHE A 780 19.73 20.96 -7.95
CA PHE A 780 21.01 21.67 -7.80
C PHE A 780 20.96 23.10 -8.37
N SER A 781 20.39 23.27 -9.56
CA SER A 781 20.26 24.58 -10.22
C SER A 781 19.38 25.54 -9.44
N LEU A 782 18.28 25.05 -8.86
CA LEU A 782 17.43 25.86 -7.98
C LEU A 782 18.15 26.27 -6.70
N LEU A 783 18.92 25.36 -6.09
CA LEU A 783 19.77 25.72 -4.95
C LEU A 783 20.80 26.78 -5.32
N TYR A 784 21.53 26.60 -6.43
CA TYR A 784 22.45 27.60 -6.98
C TYR A 784 21.77 28.96 -7.15
N SER A 785 20.57 28.97 -7.69
CA SER A 785 19.80 30.20 -7.95
C SER A 785 19.42 30.93 -6.67
N VAL A 786 18.99 30.19 -5.65
CA VAL A 786 18.72 30.71 -4.31
C VAL A 786 19.99 31.31 -3.69
N VAL A 787 21.10 30.56 -3.73
CA VAL A 787 22.39 31.01 -3.19
C VAL A 787 22.88 32.27 -3.88
N LYS A 788 22.80 32.32 -5.21
CA LYS A 788 23.20 33.48 -6.01
C LYS A 788 22.37 34.71 -5.68
N ARG A 789 21.05 34.58 -5.58
CA ARG A 789 20.18 35.68 -5.17
C ARG A 789 20.56 36.22 -3.79
N ILE A 790 20.76 35.34 -2.81
CA ILE A 790 21.16 35.74 -1.46
C ILE A 790 22.53 36.42 -1.48
N TYR A 791 23.48 35.92 -2.26
CA TYR A 791 24.78 36.56 -2.43
C TYR A 791 24.66 37.96 -3.04
N ASP A 792 23.88 38.12 -4.10
CA ASP A 792 23.65 39.41 -4.76
C ASP A 792 22.99 40.42 -3.81
N GLU A 793 22.12 39.95 -2.91
CA GLU A 793 21.43 40.78 -1.91
C GLU A 793 22.30 41.14 -0.70
N THR A 794 23.21 40.26 -0.28
CA THR A 794 23.89 40.36 1.02
C THR A 794 25.40 40.58 0.94
N GLY A 795 26.03 40.21 -0.19
CA GLY A 795 27.48 40.29 -0.40
C GLY A 795 28.32 39.32 0.44
N ILE A 796 27.72 38.28 1.04
CA ILE A 796 28.42 37.33 1.94
C ILE A 796 29.47 36.51 1.14
N PRO A 797 30.78 36.70 1.39
CA PRO A 797 31.84 36.11 0.56
C PRO A 797 31.83 34.58 0.49
N GLU A 798 31.44 33.91 1.57
CA GLU A 798 31.42 32.45 1.72
C GLU A 798 30.48 31.77 0.71
N LEU A 799 29.43 32.47 0.26
CA LEU A 799 28.55 31.98 -0.79
C LEU A 799 29.19 32.05 -2.19
N GLY A 800 30.15 32.97 -2.39
CA GLY A 800 30.79 33.23 -3.67
C GLY A 800 31.61 32.04 -4.19
N ASP A 801 32.25 31.27 -3.31
CA ASP A 801 33.00 30.06 -3.69
C ASP A 801 32.06 28.97 -4.22
N PHE A 802 30.94 28.74 -3.53
CA PHE A 802 29.91 27.80 -3.98
C PHE A 802 29.33 28.23 -5.34
N ILE A 803 29.04 29.52 -5.53
CA ILE A 803 28.50 30.07 -6.79
C ILE A 803 29.45 29.79 -7.94
N ARG A 804 30.74 30.13 -7.82
CA ARG A 804 31.74 29.88 -8.88
C ARG A 804 31.83 28.39 -9.20
N ARG A 805 31.83 27.54 -8.18
CA ARG A 805 31.89 26.09 -8.33
C ARG A 805 30.64 25.54 -9.02
N ALA A 806 29.46 25.98 -8.61
CA ALA A 806 28.18 25.57 -9.19
C ALA A 806 28.02 26.05 -10.64
N GLU A 807 28.50 27.27 -10.98
CA GLU A 807 28.51 27.78 -12.36
C GLU A 807 29.38 26.92 -13.27
N ARG A 808 30.58 26.54 -12.82
CA ARG A 808 31.43 25.61 -13.57
C ARG A 808 30.71 24.27 -13.80
N ILE A 809 30.13 23.69 -12.74
CA ILE A 809 29.41 22.41 -12.84
C ILE A 809 28.24 22.51 -13.84
N LEU A 810 27.41 23.56 -13.74
CA LEU A 810 26.20 23.72 -14.55
C LEU A 810 26.48 24.10 -16.01
N ASN A 811 27.61 24.76 -16.31
CA ASN A 811 27.93 25.23 -17.65
C ASN A 811 28.88 24.30 -18.42
N GLU A 812 29.84 23.69 -17.74
CA GLU A 812 30.99 23.04 -18.39
C GLU A 812 31.05 21.54 -18.08
N ASP A 813 30.79 21.15 -16.83
CA ASP A 813 31.19 19.82 -16.36
C ASP A 813 30.05 18.81 -16.22
N TYR A 814 28.78 19.20 -16.11
CA TYR A 814 27.74 18.22 -15.74
C TYR A 814 27.58 17.07 -16.74
N ASN A 815 27.75 17.30 -18.05
CA ASN A 815 27.70 16.21 -19.03
C ASN A 815 28.87 15.23 -18.83
N LYS A 816 30.06 15.75 -18.52
CA LYS A 816 31.24 14.94 -18.20
C LYS A 816 31.02 14.17 -16.89
N ILE A 817 30.50 14.81 -15.85
CA ILE A 817 30.14 14.18 -14.58
C ILE A 817 29.12 13.05 -14.77
N ILE A 818 28.07 13.29 -15.57
CA ILE A 818 27.06 12.26 -15.89
C ILE A 818 27.70 11.10 -16.64
N GLU A 819 28.55 11.40 -17.63
CA GLU A 819 29.30 10.36 -18.34
C GLU A 819 30.20 9.57 -17.38
N GLU A 820 30.92 10.22 -16.47
CA GLU A 820 31.77 9.55 -15.49
C GLU A 820 30.98 8.64 -14.52
N PHE A 821 29.79 9.05 -14.08
CA PHE A 821 28.95 8.21 -13.21
C PHE A 821 28.22 7.09 -13.92
N ASP A 822 27.77 7.32 -15.17
CA ASP A 822 27.02 6.32 -15.94
C ASP A 822 27.92 5.39 -16.77
N VAL A 823 29.18 5.80 -17.01
CA VAL A 823 30.27 4.88 -17.34
C VAL A 823 30.63 4.17 -16.04
N ARG A 824 29.92 3.08 -15.74
CA ARG A 824 30.12 2.29 -14.50
C ARG A 824 31.62 2.15 -14.24
N SER A 825 32.14 2.60 -13.10
CA SER A 825 33.55 2.34 -12.73
C SER A 825 33.70 0.83 -12.53
N THR A 826 33.91 0.14 -13.64
CA THR A 826 34.19 -1.29 -13.64
C THR A 826 35.67 -1.38 -13.40
N ASP A 827 36.06 -2.12 -12.37
CA ASP A 827 37.45 -2.47 -12.10
C ASP A 827 38.17 -2.83 -13.41
N ASP A 828 39.34 -2.26 -13.61
CA ASP A 828 40.13 -2.38 -14.82
C ASP A 828 40.36 -3.86 -15.17
N GLU A 829 40.56 -4.71 -14.16
CA GLU A 829 40.63 -6.17 -14.31
C GLU A 829 39.32 -6.75 -14.85
N ILE A 830 38.18 -6.31 -14.33
CA ILE A 830 36.86 -6.79 -14.77
C ILE A 830 36.57 -6.36 -16.21
N VAL A 831 37.02 -5.17 -16.64
CA VAL A 831 36.92 -4.74 -18.05
C VAL A 831 37.74 -5.67 -18.93
N VAL A 832 38.99 -5.96 -18.55
CA VAL A 832 39.88 -6.87 -19.27
C VAL A 832 39.31 -8.30 -19.31
N GLU A 833 38.83 -8.83 -18.18
CA GLU A 833 38.22 -10.16 -18.06
C GLU A 833 36.97 -10.28 -18.95
N ALA A 834 36.10 -9.26 -18.92
CA ALA A 834 34.91 -9.15 -19.75
C ALA A 834 35.24 -9.19 -21.25
N VAL A 835 36.24 -8.43 -21.68
CA VAL A 835 36.66 -8.35 -23.08
C VAL A 835 37.34 -9.64 -23.52
N GLU A 836 38.19 -10.23 -22.69
CA GLU A 836 38.82 -11.53 -22.98
C GLU A 836 37.76 -12.61 -23.18
N LYS A 837 36.73 -12.63 -22.32
CA LYS A 837 35.63 -13.58 -22.46
C LYS A 837 34.83 -13.36 -23.74
N LEU A 838 34.58 -12.11 -24.14
CA LEU A 838 33.94 -11.80 -25.41
C LEU A 838 34.80 -12.22 -26.60
N ILE A 839 36.10 -11.93 -26.60
CA ILE A 839 37.04 -12.35 -27.65
C ILE A 839 37.02 -13.88 -27.79
N ALA A 840 37.04 -14.61 -26.67
CA ALA A 840 37.03 -16.07 -26.66
C ALA A 840 35.73 -16.71 -27.20
N ASN A 841 34.62 -15.97 -27.19
CA ASN A 841 33.31 -16.46 -27.63
C ASN A 841 32.81 -15.80 -28.92
N ALA A 842 33.59 -14.88 -29.50
CA ALA A 842 33.22 -14.20 -30.72
C ALA A 842 33.28 -15.14 -31.92
N ASN A 843 32.32 -14.99 -32.82
CA ASN A 843 32.23 -15.83 -34.03
C ASN A 843 32.82 -15.13 -35.27
N LEU A 844 33.16 -13.85 -35.17
CA LEU A 844 33.55 -13.01 -36.30
C LEU A 844 34.95 -12.43 -36.10
N PHE A 845 35.87 -12.82 -36.97
CA PHE A 845 37.26 -12.34 -36.99
C PHE A 845 37.56 -11.64 -38.31
N ASP A 846 38.48 -10.69 -38.28
CA ASP A 846 39.08 -10.15 -39.51
C ASP A 846 39.89 -11.26 -40.23
N LYS A 847 40.15 -11.08 -41.53
CA LYS A 847 40.81 -12.09 -42.38
C LYS A 847 42.18 -12.51 -41.85
N ASP A 848 42.90 -11.59 -41.23
CA ASP A 848 44.22 -11.81 -40.63
C ASP A 848 44.16 -12.22 -39.15
N LYS A 849 42.95 -12.32 -38.58
CA LYS A 849 42.68 -12.58 -37.16
C LYS A 849 43.39 -11.61 -36.21
N LYS A 850 43.76 -10.40 -36.68
CA LYS A 850 44.32 -9.35 -35.81
C LYS A 850 43.25 -8.58 -35.06
N SER A 851 42.00 -8.71 -35.50
CA SER A 851 40.86 -8.10 -34.84
C SER A 851 39.68 -9.05 -34.76
N VAL A 852 38.85 -8.83 -33.75
CA VAL A 852 37.59 -9.53 -33.56
C VAL A 852 36.43 -8.54 -33.64
N PHE A 853 35.30 -8.99 -34.19
CA PHE A 853 34.07 -8.21 -34.24
C PHE A 853 33.09 -8.75 -33.20
N ILE A 854 32.72 -7.91 -32.24
CA ILE A 854 31.73 -8.24 -31.21
C ILE A 854 30.39 -7.61 -31.63
N THR A 855 29.37 -8.44 -31.78
CA THR A 855 28.01 -7.98 -32.08
C THR A 855 27.24 -7.67 -30.78
N ILE A 856 26.14 -6.91 -30.91
CA ILE A 856 25.21 -6.68 -29.79
C ILE A 856 24.66 -8.01 -29.26
N GLU A 857 24.49 -9.00 -30.14
CA GLU A 857 23.97 -10.33 -29.81
C GLU A 857 24.99 -11.16 -29.03
N ASP A 858 26.27 -11.15 -29.42
CA ASP A 858 27.36 -11.79 -28.67
C ASP A 858 27.43 -11.23 -27.24
N PHE A 859 27.39 -9.91 -27.12
CA PHE A 859 27.39 -9.22 -25.84
C PHE A 859 26.17 -9.56 -24.98
N ALA A 860 24.96 -9.52 -25.55
CA ALA A 860 23.74 -9.85 -24.83
C ALA A 860 23.69 -11.33 -24.39
N LEU A 861 24.26 -12.24 -25.19
CA LEU A 861 24.34 -13.66 -24.86
C LEU A 861 25.28 -13.89 -23.66
N LEU A 862 26.49 -13.34 -23.71
CA LEU A 862 27.48 -13.51 -22.63
C LEU A 862 27.14 -12.72 -21.37
N LYS A 863 26.56 -11.52 -21.48
CA LYS A 863 26.14 -10.69 -20.32
C LYS A 863 25.20 -11.45 -19.37
N ARG A 864 24.46 -12.45 -19.87
CA ARG A 864 23.54 -13.26 -19.06
C ARG A 864 24.23 -14.39 -18.29
N SER A 865 25.37 -14.88 -18.76
CA SER A 865 26.09 -16.02 -18.18
C SER A 865 27.39 -15.63 -17.50
N TYR A 866 27.81 -14.38 -17.60
CA TYR A 866 29.09 -13.90 -17.09
C TYR A 866 28.94 -12.58 -16.33
N GLU A 867 29.13 -12.65 -15.01
CA GLU A 867 28.93 -11.53 -14.09
C GLU A 867 29.74 -10.27 -14.46
N PRO A 868 31.03 -10.35 -14.88
CA PRO A 868 31.79 -9.17 -15.30
C PRO A 868 31.09 -8.32 -16.37
N LEU A 869 30.41 -8.97 -17.34
CA LEU A 869 29.70 -8.28 -18.41
C LEU A 869 28.39 -7.64 -17.95
N ALA A 870 27.81 -8.11 -16.83
CA ALA A 870 26.63 -7.49 -16.24
C ALA A 870 26.91 -6.05 -15.80
N ASN A 871 28.18 -5.69 -15.60
CA ASN A 871 28.62 -4.33 -15.26
C ASN A 871 28.51 -3.32 -16.41
N PHE A 872 28.25 -3.75 -17.65
CA PHE A 872 28.15 -2.85 -18.78
C PHE A 872 26.69 -2.70 -19.23
N THR A 873 26.20 -1.47 -19.31
CA THR A 873 24.82 -1.16 -19.75
C THR A 873 24.60 -1.54 -21.20
N SER A 874 25.61 -1.32 -22.04
CA SER A 874 25.58 -1.65 -23.46
C SER A 874 26.96 -2.06 -23.96
N LEU A 875 26.98 -2.66 -25.15
CA LEU A 875 28.22 -2.92 -25.87
C LEU A 875 29.04 -1.63 -26.06
N TRP A 876 28.39 -0.49 -26.33
CA TRP A 876 29.07 0.79 -26.50
C TRP A 876 29.67 1.35 -25.20
N ALA A 877 29.03 1.08 -24.05
CA ALA A 877 29.61 1.43 -22.76
C ALA A 877 30.92 0.66 -22.52
N LEU A 878 30.94 -0.64 -22.85
CA LEU A 878 32.16 -1.45 -22.81
C LEU A 878 33.25 -0.89 -23.74
N GLN A 879 32.89 -0.47 -24.97
CA GLN A 879 33.83 0.15 -25.91
C GLN A 879 34.50 1.40 -25.33
N LYS A 880 33.69 2.31 -24.76
CA LYS A 880 34.20 3.57 -24.19
C LYS A 880 35.12 3.31 -23.01
N GLN A 881 34.76 2.37 -22.13
CA GLN A 881 35.62 1.99 -21.01
C GLN A 881 36.92 1.38 -21.48
N LEU A 882 36.87 0.50 -22.49
CA LEU A 882 38.06 -0.11 -23.04
C LEU A 882 39.01 0.89 -23.70
N GLU A 883 38.49 1.90 -24.41
CA GLU A 883 39.32 2.99 -24.98
C GLU A 883 39.85 3.95 -23.89
N LYS A 884 39.05 4.23 -22.85
CA LYS A 884 39.51 5.02 -21.71
C LYS A 884 40.68 4.31 -21.01
N LEU A 885 40.50 3.02 -20.70
CA LEU A 885 41.52 2.18 -20.10
C LEU A 885 42.79 2.13 -20.95
N ALA A 886 42.63 1.96 -22.27
CA ALA A 886 43.74 2.00 -23.21
C ALA A 886 44.53 3.33 -23.11
N SER A 887 43.82 4.46 -23.05
CA SER A 887 44.42 5.79 -22.89
C SER A 887 45.15 5.93 -21.54
N ASP A 888 44.52 5.51 -20.44
CA ASP A 888 45.05 5.63 -19.09
C ASP A 888 46.36 4.84 -18.93
N TYR A 889 46.48 3.68 -19.59
CA TYR A 889 47.70 2.86 -19.65
C TYR A 889 48.64 3.20 -20.82
N GLY A 890 48.40 4.30 -21.54
CA GLY A 890 49.28 4.80 -22.60
C GLY A 890 49.41 3.88 -23.83
N ILE A 891 48.35 3.13 -24.16
CA ILE A 891 48.26 2.34 -25.39
C ILE A 891 47.96 3.30 -26.56
N LYS A 892 48.88 3.38 -27.53
CA LYS A 892 48.76 4.32 -28.67
C LYS A 892 47.76 3.87 -29.72
N ASP A 893 47.60 2.56 -29.88
CA ASP A 893 46.68 1.98 -30.85
C ASP A 893 45.25 1.93 -30.28
N ARG A 894 44.26 2.16 -31.13
CA ARG A 894 42.85 2.00 -30.73
C ARG A 894 42.59 0.53 -30.42
N VAL A 895 42.19 0.26 -29.18
CA VAL A 895 41.91 -1.09 -28.70
C VAL A 895 40.53 -1.52 -29.18
N ALA A 896 39.56 -0.61 -29.23
CA ALA A 896 38.20 -0.88 -29.67
C ALA A 896 37.52 0.32 -30.32
N TYR A 897 36.92 0.11 -31.48
CA TYR A 897 36.12 1.14 -32.14
C TYR A 897 34.84 0.59 -32.76
N ARG A 898 33.82 1.44 -32.81
CA ARG A 898 32.54 1.14 -33.45
C ARG A 898 32.69 1.11 -34.96
N THR A 899 32.13 0.09 -35.59
CA THR A 899 32.04 -0.03 -37.04
C THR A 899 30.76 -0.77 -37.43
N THR A 900 30.56 -0.98 -38.73
CA THR A 900 29.46 -1.79 -39.25
C THR A 900 30.00 -2.86 -40.18
N ILE A 901 29.40 -4.04 -40.14
CA ILE A 901 29.72 -5.14 -41.07
C ILE A 901 28.47 -5.56 -41.84
N GLN A 902 28.68 -6.10 -43.05
CA GLN A 902 27.65 -6.75 -43.85
C GLN A 902 27.50 -8.20 -43.39
N ALA A 903 26.36 -8.54 -42.78
CA ALA A 903 25.99 -9.90 -42.40
C ALA A 903 24.79 -10.34 -43.25
N GLY A 904 25.08 -10.97 -44.39
CA GLY A 904 24.06 -11.29 -45.40
C GLY A 904 23.54 -10.01 -46.08
N VAL A 905 22.24 -9.74 -45.95
CA VAL A 905 21.58 -8.52 -46.49
C VAL A 905 21.45 -7.39 -45.46
N ARG A 906 21.88 -7.61 -44.22
CA ARG A 906 21.74 -6.64 -43.13
C ARG A 906 23.08 -6.02 -42.78
N THR A 907 23.07 -4.70 -42.57
CA THR A 907 24.18 -3.99 -41.94
C THR A 907 24.01 -4.05 -40.43
N VAL A 908 25.00 -4.60 -39.73
CA VAL A 908 24.97 -4.77 -38.28
C VAL A 908 26.04 -3.89 -37.64
N GLY A 909 25.67 -3.15 -36.60
CA GLY A 909 26.62 -2.39 -35.79
C GLY A 909 27.42 -3.32 -34.88
N VAL A 910 28.75 -3.18 -34.89
CA VAL A 910 29.68 -4.02 -34.12
C VAL A 910 30.77 -3.17 -33.48
N ILE A 911 31.46 -3.74 -32.49
CA ILE A 911 32.78 -3.24 -32.06
C ILE A 911 33.84 -4.09 -32.74
N LYS A 912 34.83 -3.44 -33.35
CA LYS A 912 36.07 -4.08 -33.76
C LYS A 912 37.09 -3.90 -32.64
N ILE A 913 37.59 -5.00 -32.07
CA ILE A 913 38.63 -5.02 -31.04
C ILE A 913 39.95 -5.45 -31.68
N ASN A 914 41.00 -4.64 -31.52
CA ASN A 914 42.37 -4.98 -31.93
C ASN A 914 42.99 -5.92 -30.87
N ILE A 915 43.26 -7.16 -31.25
CA ILE A 915 43.71 -8.21 -30.32
C ILE A 915 45.12 -7.92 -29.80
N GLU A 916 46.01 -7.34 -30.62
CA GLU A 916 47.38 -7.01 -30.19
C GLU A 916 47.38 -5.86 -29.18
N ALA A 917 46.65 -4.78 -29.50
CA ALA A 917 46.51 -3.63 -28.59
C ALA A 917 45.81 -4.03 -27.28
N PHE A 918 44.80 -4.91 -27.35
CA PHE A 918 44.14 -5.44 -26.16
C PHE A 918 45.06 -6.30 -25.29
N LYS A 919 45.93 -7.13 -25.89
CA LYS A 919 46.92 -7.92 -25.13
C LYS A 919 47.94 -7.03 -24.42
N GLU A 920 48.38 -5.95 -25.07
CA GLU A 920 49.26 -4.97 -24.43
C GLU A 920 48.56 -4.30 -23.25
N LEU A 921 47.30 -3.89 -23.43
CA LEU A 921 46.47 -3.31 -22.36
C LEU A 921 46.34 -4.27 -21.17
N LYS A 922 45.92 -5.52 -21.43
CA LYS A 922 45.80 -6.56 -20.40
C LYS A 922 47.09 -6.71 -19.58
N LYS A 923 48.24 -6.79 -20.25
CA LYS A 923 49.54 -6.92 -19.57
C LYS A 923 49.82 -5.74 -18.64
N LYS A 924 49.48 -4.51 -19.04
CA LYS A 924 49.71 -3.32 -18.22
C LYS A 924 48.76 -3.23 -17.03
N VAL A 925 47.49 -3.60 -17.22
CA VAL A 925 46.51 -3.70 -16.13
C VAL A 925 46.96 -4.74 -15.10
N GLU A 926 47.35 -5.94 -15.56
CA GLU A 926 47.90 -6.98 -14.68
C GLU A 926 49.13 -6.47 -13.93
N GLN A 927 50.07 -5.78 -14.58
CA GLN A 927 51.25 -5.21 -13.91
C GLN A 927 50.89 -4.20 -12.81
N ALA A 928 49.93 -3.30 -13.06
CA ALA A 928 49.51 -2.32 -12.07
C ALA A 928 48.87 -2.97 -10.83
N SER A 929 48.08 -4.05 -11.01
CA SER A 929 47.49 -4.79 -9.88
C SER A 929 48.56 -5.41 -8.96
N TRP A 930 49.67 -5.89 -9.54
CA TRP A 930 50.80 -6.44 -8.77
C TRP A 930 51.58 -5.34 -8.04
N ASP A 931 51.78 -4.20 -8.69
CA ASP A 931 52.48 -3.05 -8.09
C ASP A 931 51.68 -2.46 -6.90
N GLU A 932 50.34 -2.42 -6.97
CA GLU A 932 49.47 -2.04 -5.84
C GLU A 932 49.55 -3.07 -4.70
N LEU A 933 49.52 -4.36 -5.01
CA LEU A 933 49.62 -5.42 -4.00
C LEU A 933 50.97 -5.41 -3.27
N ASP A 934 52.07 -5.20 -4.00
CA ASP A 934 53.41 -5.09 -3.42
C ASP A 934 53.54 -3.83 -2.53
N TRP A 935 52.87 -2.73 -2.90
CA TRP A 935 52.80 -1.52 -2.09
C TRP A 935 51.99 -1.72 -0.81
N GLU A 936 50.79 -2.32 -0.87
CA GLU A 936 49.98 -2.66 0.31
C GLU A 936 50.71 -3.63 1.26
N ILE A 937 51.40 -4.64 0.70
CA ILE A 937 52.23 -5.56 1.49
C ILE A 937 53.39 -4.80 2.16
N HIS A 938 54.04 -3.86 1.47
CA HIS A 938 55.08 -3.01 2.06
C HIS A 938 54.54 -2.10 3.17
N GLU A 939 53.35 -1.52 2.99
CA GLU A 939 52.71 -0.66 3.98
C GLU A 939 52.32 -1.46 5.24
N ILE A 940 51.70 -2.64 5.06
CA ILE A 940 51.37 -3.56 6.17
C ILE A 940 52.64 -4.05 6.89
N ILE A 941 53.71 -4.40 6.16
CA ILE A 941 54.99 -4.78 6.78
C ILE A 941 55.61 -3.59 7.54
N SER A 942 55.48 -2.37 7.02
CA SER A 942 55.97 -1.15 7.67
C SER A 942 55.13 -0.69 8.87
N GLU A 943 53.85 -1.06 8.96
CA GLU A 943 53.01 -0.82 10.15
C GLU A 943 53.20 -1.90 11.22
N VAL A 944 53.54 -3.13 10.83
CA VAL A 944 53.80 -4.25 11.74
C VAL A 944 55.20 -4.21 12.34
N MET A 945 56.17 -3.63 11.62
CA MET A 945 57.52 -3.35 12.10
C MET A 945 57.60 -2.05 12.90
#